data_AF-A0A2K1KIA8-F1
#
_entry.id   AF-A0A2K1KIA8-F1
#
_cell.length_a   1.000
_cell.length_b   1.000
_cell.length_c   1.000
_cell.angle_alpha   90.00
_cell.angle_beta   90.00
_cell.angle_gamma   90.00
#
_symmetry.space_group_name_H-M   'P 1'
#
loop_
_entity.id
_entity.type
_entity.pdbx_description
1 polymer ?
#
loop_
_entity_poly.entity_id
_entity_poly.type
_entity_poly.pdbx_seq_one_letter_code
_entity_poly.pdbx_strand_id
1 'polypeptide(L)'
;MRDLHGSRVTHVMRSVTLYSGCANFSSRWNAATFRTSVFYTEKRALTLFSKPCLHGPAAFKSNTVQSLATYAREFYSVGFRTHSVFEVRRSVTCSAVRKSSKEMPPKKKLKALSVVKEEVHSEPKGRSLKPPKVEEEGEVSELSRKRPKPSSTVTEEDKVTESRVEKLGKDAAAAASSNSERRPPLSLGVHPGRIQNLKLGENEHGPVVYWMSRDHRSRDNWALLHAVHQAREKGVPVAVAFNLVESFLEARARHFGFMLRGLRVVEQNLKAVNIPFFLFRGNPVETIPEFLKKCNASLLVMDYSSLRIGRQWRNGVCENVASSVAVAEVDAHNVVPVWRASDKLEYGARTIRNKINNQLAEFLNEYPVLENPGKPWEAGAPDTIDWDALIAEVSRFGSEVPEVTWCEAGEDAALEALAGKSKGFVNIRIRNYVNRNDPSKPTGLSGLSPYLHYGHISAQRCALEARKVRKVHTKSVDAFLEELIVRGGLAENFCHYQPNYDNLKGAWGWAQESLRIHAKDKREVVYTESELEAGKTHDKLWNAAQLEMVYYGKMHGFMRMYWAKKILEWTESPEEALRIAIYLNDKYELDGRDPNGYVGCMWSICGIHDQGWKERPVFGKIRYMNFNGCKRKFNVDGYIMNVNQMVAKTKKQLKEGSTTAAPSKPVAGKSDKL
;
A
#
# COMPACT_ATOMS: atom_id res chain seq x y z
N MET A 1 -41.20 24.64 -31.72
CA MET A 1 -41.60 25.97 -31.19
C MET A 1 -42.41 25.74 -29.93
N ARG A 2 -42.32 26.67 -28.96
CA ARG A 2 -43.32 27.01 -27.93
C ARG A 2 -43.95 25.93 -27.01
N ASP A 3 -43.72 26.16 -25.71
CA ASP A 3 -44.74 26.27 -24.66
C ASP A 3 -45.33 24.98 -24.02
N LEU A 4 -45.63 24.92 -22.70
CA LEU A 4 -45.45 25.88 -21.59
C LEU A 4 -45.59 25.19 -20.21
N HIS A 5 -44.84 25.63 -19.17
CA HIS A 5 -45.26 25.95 -17.77
C HIS A 5 -44.11 25.85 -16.73
N GLY A 6 -44.20 26.61 -15.62
CA GLY A 6 -43.52 26.26 -14.35
C GLY A 6 -42.49 27.24 -13.76
N SER A 7 -42.84 28.52 -13.52
CA SER A 7 -41.92 29.53 -12.96
C SER A 7 -41.74 29.47 -11.44
N ARG A 8 -40.52 29.78 -10.94
CA ARG A 8 -40.24 30.95 -10.05
C ARG A 8 -38.76 31.08 -9.69
N VAL A 9 -38.32 32.34 -9.52
CA VAL A 9 -36.99 32.75 -9.03
C VAL A 9 -37.19 33.85 -7.99
N THR A 10 -36.36 33.90 -6.95
CA THR A 10 -36.27 35.03 -6.01
C THR A 10 -34.81 35.41 -5.75
N HIS A 11 -34.53 36.72 -5.73
CA HIS A 11 -33.23 37.28 -5.36
C HIS A 11 -33.16 37.56 -3.84
N VAL A 12 -31.95 37.46 -3.28
CA VAL A 12 -31.50 38.35 -2.19
C VAL A 12 -30.08 38.82 -2.53
N MET A 13 -29.75 40.08 -2.16
CA MET A 13 -28.47 40.73 -2.47
C MET A 13 -27.36 40.45 -1.43
N ARG A 14 -26.12 40.77 -1.82
CA ARG A 14 -24.97 40.94 -0.92
C ARG A 14 -25.13 42.18 -0.05
N SER A 15 -24.54 42.16 1.14
CA SER A 15 -24.07 43.37 1.85
C SER A 15 -22.63 43.17 2.32
N VAL A 16 -21.82 44.22 2.21
CA VAL A 16 -20.46 44.31 2.75
C VAL A 16 -20.38 45.62 3.51
N THR A 17 -19.90 45.59 4.75
CA THR A 17 -19.80 46.79 5.59
C THR A 17 -18.42 46.85 6.25
N LEU A 18 -17.70 47.95 6.00
CA LEU A 18 -16.56 48.37 6.80
C LEU A 18 -17.05 49.33 7.88
N TYR A 19 -16.47 49.25 9.09
CA TYR A 19 -16.46 50.38 10.02
C TYR A 19 -15.16 50.41 10.80
N SER A 20 -14.68 51.62 11.11
CA SER A 20 -13.47 51.89 11.87
C SER A 20 -13.82 52.59 13.19
N GLY A 21 -12.96 52.42 14.20
CA GLY A 21 -13.11 53.11 15.48
C GLY A 21 -11.86 52.99 16.34
N CYS A 22 -11.31 54.12 16.75
CA CYS A 22 -10.19 54.22 17.69
C CYS A 22 -10.63 55.03 18.92
N ALA A 23 -10.38 54.51 20.12
CA ALA A 23 -10.32 55.29 21.35
C ALA A 23 -9.42 54.57 22.37
N ASN A 24 -8.64 55.33 23.14
CA ASN A 24 -7.76 54.80 24.19
C ASN A 24 -8.51 54.75 25.54
N PHE A 25 -8.04 53.94 26.49
CA PHE A 25 -7.83 54.41 27.87
C PHE A 25 -6.70 53.63 28.57
N SER A 26 -6.42 53.97 29.84
CA SER A 26 -5.09 53.93 30.44
C SER A 26 -4.69 52.70 31.26
N SER A 27 -3.39 52.44 31.24
CA SER A 27 -2.56 51.58 32.08
C SER A 27 -2.85 51.52 33.60
N ARG A 28 -2.42 50.41 34.23
CA ARG A 28 -1.40 50.47 35.30
C ARG A 28 -0.70 49.13 35.63
N TRP A 29 0.63 49.24 35.70
CA TRP A 29 1.64 48.45 36.41
C TRP A 29 1.22 47.44 37.48
N ASN A 30 1.92 46.30 37.50
CA ASN A 30 2.84 45.99 38.61
C ASN A 30 3.99 45.06 38.15
N ALA A 31 5.14 45.10 38.84
CA ALA A 31 6.35 44.34 38.45
C ALA A 31 7.20 43.91 39.65
N ALA A 32 7.58 42.63 39.72
CA ALA A 32 8.49 42.02 40.69
C ALA A 32 8.77 40.53 40.33
N THR A 33 9.94 39.91 40.49
CA THR A 33 11.33 40.39 40.52
C THR A 33 12.29 39.27 40.04
N PHE A 34 13.44 39.64 39.50
CA PHE A 34 14.59 38.80 39.11
C PHE A 34 14.92 37.55 39.97
N ARG A 35 15.47 36.51 39.32
CA ARG A 35 16.86 36.08 39.59
C ARG A 35 17.60 35.52 38.36
N THR A 36 18.91 35.73 38.35
CA THR A 36 19.85 35.64 37.21
C THR A 36 20.72 34.38 37.22
N SER A 37 21.15 33.89 36.03
CA SER A 37 22.56 33.46 35.82
C SER A 37 23.05 33.51 34.34
N VAL A 38 23.78 34.59 34.00
CA VAL A 38 25.07 34.64 33.26
C VAL A 38 25.32 33.82 31.96
N PHE A 39 25.30 34.54 30.82
CA PHE A 39 26.31 34.65 29.74
C PHE A 39 27.46 33.63 29.53
N TYR A 40 27.80 33.35 28.25
CA TYR A 40 28.86 34.06 27.47
C TYR A 40 28.64 33.78 25.94
N THR A 41 28.23 34.74 25.08
CA THR A 41 29.04 35.67 24.21
C THR A 41 29.88 34.97 23.12
N GLU A 42 30.23 35.51 21.94
CA GLU A 42 30.04 36.80 21.22
C GLU A 42 30.36 36.53 19.70
N LYS A 43 30.44 37.45 18.71
CA LYS A 43 30.64 38.91 18.65
C LYS A 43 30.14 39.51 17.30
N ARG A 44 29.60 40.74 17.37
CA ARG A 44 29.58 41.88 16.38
C ARG A 44 29.43 41.61 14.86
N ALA A 45 28.55 42.22 14.05
CA ALA A 45 27.81 43.51 14.04
C ALA A 45 28.62 44.79 13.68
N LEU A 46 28.11 45.62 12.76
CA LEU A 46 28.10 47.12 12.68
C LEU A 46 27.66 47.57 11.23
N THR A 47 27.04 48.73 10.92
CA THR A 47 26.04 49.61 11.59
C THR A 47 25.40 50.59 10.55
N LEU A 48 24.16 51.03 10.85
CA LEU A 48 23.32 52.15 10.35
C LEU A 48 23.95 53.33 9.55
N PHE A 49 23.12 53.98 8.71
CA PHE A 49 22.71 55.41 8.84
C PHE A 49 21.36 55.70 8.12
N SER A 50 20.77 56.91 8.24
CA SER A 50 19.30 57.09 8.03
C SER A 50 18.78 58.52 7.71
N LYS A 51 17.64 58.58 6.96
CA LYS A 51 16.60 59.67 6.91
C LYS A 51 16.97 61.03 6.24
N PRO A 52 16.02 61.95 5.91
CA PRO A 52 14.63 61.79 5.38
C PRO A 52 14.18 62.87 4.32
N CYS A 53 12.89 62.91 3.97
CA CYS A 53 12.12 64.05 3.37
C CYS A 53 12.34 64.37 1.85
N LEU A 54 11.42 64.98 1.07
CA LEU A 54 9.97 65.33 1.21
C LEU A 54 9.31 65.60 -0.18
N HIS A 55 7.97 65.70 -0.24
CA HIS A 55 7.10 66.17 -1.34
C HIS A 55 6.87 65.30 -2.61
N GLY A 56 5.68 65.48 -3.21
CA GLY A 56 5.24 65.11 -4.57
C GLY A 56 4.37 66.26 -5.12
N PRO A 57 3.31 66.06 -5.96
CA PRO A 57 2.84 64.84 -6.64
C PRO A 57 2.39 65.09 -8.13
N ALA A 58 1.57 64.16 -8.67
CA ALA A 58 0.50 64.34 -9.69
C ALA A 58 0.76 64.12 -11.21
N ALA A 59 -0.30 63.58 -11.86
CA ALA A 59 -0.76 63.79 -13.25
C ALA A 59 0.10 63.28 -14.44
N PHE A 60 -0.44 62.79 -15.57
CA PHE A 60 -1.77 62.27 -15.94
C PHE A 60 -1.67 61.56 -17.32
N LYS A 61 -2.57 60.60 -17.65
CA LYS A 61 -2.99 60.18 -19.02
C LYS A 61 -1.90 59.50 -19.91
N SER A 62 -2.09 58.26 -20.38
CA SER A 62 -2.85 57.83 -21.59
C SER A 62 -2.23 58.34 -22.91
N ASN A 63 -2.22 57.60 -24.04
CA ASN A 63 -3.17 56.54 -24.44
C ASN A 63 -2.62 55.69 -25.62
N THR A 64 -3.23 54.52 -25.91
CA THR A 64 -3.25 53.77 -27.20
C THR A 64 -1.91 53.35 -27.88
N VAL A 65 -1.65 52.06 -28.22
CA VAL A 65 -2.14 51.26 -29.39
C VAL A 65 -1.57 51.81 -30.72
N GLN A 66 -0.91 51.04 -31.64
CA GLN A 66 -1.22 49.69 -32.17
C GLN A 66 -0.02 48.94 -32.83
N SER A 67 -0.32 47.80 -33.48
CA SER A 67 0.38 47.10 -34.61
C SER A 67 1.76 46.44 -34.45
N LEU A 68 1.72 45.13 -34.20
CA LEU A 68 2.19 44.06 -35.11
C LEU A 68 3.48 44.22 -35.96
N ALA A 69 4.48 43.40 -35.58
CA ALA A 69 5.06 42.31 -36.38
C ALA A 69 6.30 42.50 -37.30
N THR A 70 7.18 41.50 -37.15
CA THR A 70 8.08 40.84 -38.15
C THR A 70 9.55 41.25 -38.22
N TYR A 71 10.36 40.20 -38.47
CA TYR A 71 11.78 40.15 -38.84
C TYR A 71 12.85 40.42 -37.77
N ALA A 72 14.06 39.93 -38.06
CA ALA A 72 15.14 39.69 -37.12
C ALA A 72 16.53 39.90 -37.75
N ARG A 73 17.56 39.87 -36.89
CA ARG A 73 19.02 39.90 -37.12
C ARG A 73 19.73 41.27 -37.21
N GLU A 74 20.51 41.51 -36.14
CA GLU A 74 21.98 41.66 -36.16
C GLU A 74 22.68 43.03 -36.32
N PHE A 75 23.54 43.32 -35.32
CA PHE A 75 24.75 44.17 -35.32
C PHE A 75 24.59 45.71 -35.55
N TYR A 76 25.52 46.60 -35.14
CA TYR A 76 26.89 46.47 -34.58
C TYR A 76 27.30 47.65 -33.63
N SER A 77 28.24 47.36 -32.71
CA SER A 77 29.35 48.21 -32.20
C SER A 77 29.16 49.59 -31.53
N VAL A 78 29.52 49.64 -30.24
CA VAL A 78 30.56 50.50 -29.59
C VAL A 78 31.20 49.60 -28.50
N GLY A 79 32.45 49.69 -27.99
CA GLY A 79 33.61 50.57 -28.19
C GLY A 79 34.18 50.98 -26.80
N PHE A 80 35.48 50.87 -26.46
CA PHE A 80 36.66 50.43 -27.22
C PHE A 80 37.62 49.55 -26.37
N ARG A 81 38.90 49.44 -26.77
CA ARG A 81 39.94 48.48 -26.32
C ARG A 81 40.95 49.04 -25.31
N THR A 82 41.60 48.13 -24.56
CA THR A 82 43.07 48.05 -24.46
C THR A 82 43.54 46.59 -24.67
N HIS A 83 44.85 46.32 -24.76
CA HIS A 83 45.43 45.00 -25.08
C HIS A 83 46.59 44.62 -24.15
N SER A 84 46.72 43.33 -23.87
CA SER A 84 48.00 42.62 -24.01
C SER A 84 47.73 41.15 -24.37
N VAL A 85 48.72 40.47 -24.93
CA VAL A 85 48.61 39.12 -25.51
C VAL A 85 49.64 38.21 -24.84
N PHE A 86 49.29 36.94 -24.56
CA PHE A 86 50.29 35.87 -24.52
C PHE A 86 49.75 34.53 -25.04
N GLU A 87 50.67 33.69 -25.48
CA GLU A 87 50.48 32.61 -26.47
C GLU A 87 50.38 31.21 -25.83
N VAL A 88 49.63 30.29 -26.47
CA VAL A 88 49.55 28.87 -26.08
C VAL A 88 50.79 28.13 -26.57
N ARG A 89 51.56 27.52 -25.66
CA ARG A 89 52.51 26.45 -26.01
C ARG A 89 52.44 25.24 -25.09
N ARG A 90 52.42 24.07 -25.72
CA ARG A 90 52.82 22.80 -25.08
C ARG A 90 54.33 22.84 -24.86
N SER A 91 54.80 22.20 -23.79
CA SER A 91 56.15 21.63 -23.76
C SER A 91 56.10 20.19 -23.24
N VAL A 92 56.85 19.32 -23.92
CA VAL A 92 57.24 17.99 -23.45
C VAL A 92 58.75 17.98 -23.56
N THR A 93 59.43 17.66 -22.47
CA THR A 93 60.84 17.25 -22.51
C THR A 93 61.03 16.02 -21.64
N CYS A 94 61.79 15.08 -22.16
CA CYS A 94 62.12 13.81 -21.52
C CYS A 94 63.61 13.82 -21.17
N SER A 95 63.98 13.22 -20.04
CA SER A 95 65.35 12.82 -19.74
C SER A 95 65.36 11.30 -19.57
N ALA A 96 66.16 10.60 -20.37
CA ALA A 96 66.13 9.14 -20.47
C ALA A 96 67.52 8.53 -20.35
N VAL A 97 67.68 7.55 -19.46
CA VAL A 97 68.87 6.67 -19.41
C VAL A 97 68.43 5.20 -19.35
N ARG A 98 68.38 4.60 -20.55
CA ARG A 98 68.69 3.20 -20.91
C ARG A 98 68.35 2.04 -19.95
N LYS A 99 67.35 1.26 -20.40
CA LYS A 99 67.43 -0.20 -20.67
C LYS A 99 68.10 -1.14 -19.65
N SER A 100 67.30 -2.06 -19.12
CA SER A 100 67.63 -3.50 -19.14
C SER A 100 66.35 -4.29 -19.41
N SER A 101 66.40 -5.34 -20.25
CA SER A 101 65.21 -6.04 -20.76
C SER A 101 65.44 -7.53 -20.90
N LYS A 102 64.65 -8.33 -20.17
CA LYS A 102 64.45 -9.78 -20.32
C LYS A 102 62.96 -10.08 -20.09
N GLU A 103 62.20 -10.49 -21.09
CA GLU A 103 62.05 -11.87 -21.61
C GLU A 103 61.02 -12.73 -20.83
N MET A 104 59.81 -12.81 -21.38
CA MET A 104 59.03 -14.07 -21.45
C MET A 104 59.80 -15.07 -22.35
N PRO A 105 59.61 -16.42 -22.30
CA PRO A 105 58.33 -17.15 -22.14
C PRO A 105 58.54 -18.45 -21.28
N PRO A 106 57.90 -19.64 -21.48
CA PRO A 106 56.71 -20.04 -22.25
C PRO A 106 55.68 -20.93 -21.51
N LYS A 107 54.61 -21.27 -22.24
CA LYS A 107 53.63 -22.33 -21.93
C LYS A 107 54.30 -23.72 -21.87
N LYS A 108 53.71 -24.66 -21.11
CA LYS A 108 53.84 -26.12 -21.36
C LYS A 108 52.47 -26.73 -21.72
N LYS A 109 52.49 -27.79 -22.53
CA LYS A 109 51.32 -28.54 -23.03
C LYS A 109 51.20 -29.91 -22.33
N LEU A 110 49.97 -30.42 -22.33
CA LEU A 110 49.52 -31.83 -22.34
C LEU A 110 50.52 -32.95 -21.98
N LYS A 111 50.03 -33.88 -21.15
CA LYS A 111 49.74 -35.25 -21.64
C LYS A 111 48.47 -35.81 -20.96
N ALA A 112 47.98 -36.94 -21.43
CA ALA A 112 46.63 -37.47 -21.14
C ALA A 112 46.65 -39.01 -21.01
N LEU A 113 45.45 -39.60 -20.90
CA LEU A 113 45.12 -41.04 -20.94
C LEU A 113 45.38 -41.84 -19.65
N SER A 114 44.27 -42.25 -19.02
CA SER A 114 43.91 -43.67 -19.05
C SER A 114 42.38 -43.80 -19.23
N VAL A 115 41.97 -44.87 -19.90
CA VAL A 115 40.59 -45.31 -20.15
C VAL A 115 40.50 -46.72 -19.58
N VAL A 116 39.34 -47.18 -19.07
CA VAL A 116 38.85 -48.56 -19.28
C VAL A 116 37.42 -48.78 -18.72
N LYS A 117 36.56 -49.25 -19.64
CA LYS A 117 35.37 -50.12 -19.55
C LYS A 117 34.10 -49.75 -18.76
N GLU A 118 33.00 -50.09 -19.43
CA GLU A 118 31.67 -50.34 -18.87
C GLU A 118 31.63 -51.65 -18.05
N GLU A 119 30.56 -51.85 -17.29
CA GLU A 119 29.95 -53.18 -17.21
C GLU A 119 28.42 -53.05 -17.11
N VAL A 120 27.68 -54.06 -17.59
CA VAL A 120 26.22 -54.05 -17.76
C VAL A 120 25.67 -55.40 -17.32
N HIS A 121 24.65 -55.44 -16.44
CA HIS A 121 23.54 -56.41 -16.59
C HIS A 121 22.35 -56.28 -15.61
N SER A 122 21.26 -56.92 -16.05
CA SER A 122 20.16 -57.57 -15.30
C SER A 122 19.20 -56.75 -14.43
N GLU A 123 17.94 -56.72 -14.89
CA GLU A 123 16.75 -56.77 -14.02
C GLU A 123 16.68 -58.10 -13.23
N PRO A 124 15.81 -58.18 -12.21
CA PRO A 124 14.92 -59.33 -12.16
C PRO A 124 13.43 -58.98 -12.04
N LYS A 125 12.59 -59.95 -12.41
CA LYS A 125 11.13 -59.85 -12.55
C LYS A 125 10.41 -59.77 -11.20
N GLY A 126 9.31 -59.01 -11.16
CA GLY A 126 8.53 -58.77 -9.93
C GLY A 126 7.59 -59.90 -9.51
N ARG A 127 6.74 -59.62 -8.51
CA ARG A 127 5.65 -60.50 -8.08
C ARG A 127 4.43 -59.69 -7.61
N SER A 128 3.24 -60.15 -7.98
CA SER A 128 1.95 -59.66 -7.49
C SER A 128 1.55 -60.38 -6.20
N LEU A 129 0.81 -59.71 -5.31
CA LEU A 129 -0.12 -60.34 -4.36
C LEU A 129 -1.26 -59.37 -3.98
N LYS A 130 -2.37 -59.92 -3.50
CA LYS A 130 -3.66 -59.23 -3.27
C LYS A 130 -3.90 -58.88 -1.79
N PRO A 131 -4.81 -57.93 -1.48
CA PRO A 131 -5.16 -57.56 -0.11
C PRO A 131 -6.25 -58.46 0.49
N PRO A 132 -6.34 -58.54 1.84
CA PRO A 132 -7.60 -58.76 2.54
C PRO A 132 -8.28 -57.41 2.87
N LYS A 133 -9.49 -57.36 3.41
CA LYS A 133 -10.81 -57.93 3.12
C LYS A 133 -11.74 -57.31 4.18
N VAL A 134 -13.05 -57.32 3.94
CA VAL A 134 -14.07 -56.85 4.91
C VAL A 134 -14.56 -58.03 5.75
N GLU A 135 -14.93 -57.76 7.00
CA GLU A 135 -15.87 -58.56 7.81
C GLU A 135 -16.99 -57.64 8.33
N GLU A 136 -18.15 -58.22 8.63
CA GLU A 136 -19.47 -57.56 8.75
C GLU A 136 -20.23 -58.17 9.96
N GLU A 137 -21.57 -58.00 10.06
CA GLU A 137 -22.45 -58.43 11.18
C GLU A 137 -22.25 -57.61 12.48
N GLY A 138 -23.17 -57.43 13.44
CA GLY A 138 -24.58 -57.79 13.70
C GLY A 138 -24.91 -57.22 15.12
N GLU A 139 -26.13 -57.02 15.65
CA GLU A 139 -27.50 -57.45 15.31
C GLU A 139 -28.54 -56.41 15.88
N VAL A 140 -29.76 -56.81 16.33
CA VAL A 140 -30.96 -55.94 16.45
C VAL A 140 -31.72 -56.04 17.80
N SER A 141 -32.27 -54.91 18.32
CA SER A 141 -33.42 -54.78 19.28
C SER A 141 -33.50 -53.36 19.89
N GLU A 142 -34.59 -52.79 20.44
CA GLU A 142 -36.05 -53.00 20.28
C GLU A 142 -36.82 -51.66 20.54
N LEU A 143 -38.16 -51.65 20.53
CA LEU A 143 -38.97 -50.42 20.62
C LEU A 143 -39.28 -49.93 22.05
N SER A 144 -39.38 -48.60 22.24
CA SER A 144 -40.44 -48.02 23.09
C SER A 144 -40.81 -46.58 22.67
N ARG A 145 -42.02 -46.12 23.00
CA ARG A 145 -42.58 -44.80 22.61
C ARG A 145 -42.71 -43.86 23.81
N LYS A 146 -42.38 -42.58 23.65
CA LYS A 146 -42.99 -41.43 24.36
C LYS A 146 -42.75 -40.10 23.62
N ARG A 147 -43.62 -39.11 23.85
CA ARG A 147 -43.59 -37.76 23.24
C ARG A 147 -43.30 -36.67 24.31
N PRO A 148 -43.03 -35.40 23.95
CA PRO A 148 -41.80 -34.73 24.37
C PRO A 148 -41.95 -33.71 25.50
N LYS A 149 -40.81 -33.24 26.02
CA LYS A 149 -40.59 -31.92 26.64
C LYS A 149 -39.19 -31.40 26.26
N PRO A 150 -38.92 -30.08 26.36
CA PRO A 150 -37.85 -29.44 25.60
C PRO A 150 -36.44 -29.70 26.15
N SER A 151 -35.47 -29.77 25.23
CA SER A 151 -34.04 -29.77 25.52
C SER A 151 -33.34 -28.78 24.58
N SER A 152 -32.48 -27.92 25.13
CA SER A 152 -31.70 -26.94 24.38
C SER A 152 -30.50 -27.61 23.72
N THR A 153 -30.66 -28.06 22.48
CA THR A 153 -29.58 -28.66 21.70
C THR A 153 -28.63 -27.58 21.15
N VAL A 154 -27.59 -27.27 21.92
CA VAL A 154 -26.33 -26.72 21.40
C VAL A 154 -25.83 -27.65 20.29
N THR A 155 -25.50 -27.11 19.12
CA THR A 155 -25.17 -27.89 17.92
C THR A 155 -23.78 -28.51 18.01
N GLU A 156 -23.45 -29.42 17.09
CA GLU A 156 -22.05 -29.88 16.95
C GLU A 156 -21.13 -28.76 16.45
N GLU A 157 -21.63 -27.83 15.63
CA GLU A 157 -20.85 -26.68 15.16
C GLU A 157 -20.48 -25.73 16.31
N ASP A 158 -21.38 -25.50 17.27
CA ASP A 158 -21.11 -24.73 18.49
C ASP A 158 -19.99 -25.37 19.34
N LYS A 159 -20.00 -26.70 19.48
CA LYS A 159 -18.92 -27.42 20.21
C LYS A 159 -17.60 -27.40 19.45
N VAL A 160 -17.64 -27.40 18.12
CA VAL A 160 -16.46 -27.24 17.27
C VAL A 160 -15.92 -25.81 17.34
N THR A 161 -16.76 -24.78 17.48
CA THR A 161 -16.28 -23.40 17.71
C THR A 161 -15.77 -23.20 19.12
N GLU A 162 -16.45 -23.66 20.18
CA GLU A 162 -15.95 -23.58 21.57
C GLU A 162 -14.60 -24.27 21.74
N SER A 163 -14.45 -25.52 21.27
CA SER A 163 -13.17 -26.24 21.35
C SER A 163 -12.06 -25.60 20.50
N ARG A 164 -12.41 -24.91 19.41
CA ARG A 164 -11.46 -24.12 18.59
C ARG A 164 -11.09 -22.80 19.27
N VAL A 165 -12.00 -22.15 19.99
CA VAL A 165 -11.75 -20.94 20.80
C VAL A 165 -10.89 -21.26 22.02
N GLU A 166 -11.19 -22.33 22.76
CA GLU A 166 -10.32 -22.86 23.82
C GLU A 166 -8.91 -23.12 23.31
N LYS A 167 -8.81 -23.79 22.15
CA LYS A 167 -7.52 -24.12 21.53
C LYS A 167 -6.77 -22.87 21.09
N LEU A 168 -7.45 -21.88 20.51
CA LEU A 168 -6.86 -20.57 20.17
C LEU A 168 -6.39 -19.81 21.42
N GLY A 169 -7.13 -19.85 22.53
CA GLY A 169 -6.70 -19.28 23.80
C GLY A 169 -5.44 -19.97 24.36
N LYS A 170 -5.38 -21.30 24.27
CA LYS A 170 -4.24 -22.11 24.71
C LYS A 170 -3.02 -21.95 23.78
N ASP A 171 -3.22 -21.86 22.47
CA ASP A 171 -2.17 -21.56 21.48
C ASP A 171 -1.69 -20.10 21.58
N ALA A 172 -2.55 -19.13 21.91
CA ALA A 172 -2.15 -17.74 22.20
C ALA A 172 -1.33 -17.64 23.49
N ALA A 173 -1.72 -18.35 24.55
CA ALA A 173 -0.93 -18.47 25.78
C ALA A 173 0.42 -19.16 25.52
N ALA A 174 0.48 -20.20 24.68
CA ALA A 174 1.71 -20.86 24.28
C ALA A 174 2.61 -19.98 23.38
N ALA A 175 2.01 -19.17 22.49
CA ALA A 175 2.73 -18.19 21.67
C ALA A 175 3.31 -17.04 22.51
N ALA A 176 2.59 -16.60 23.55
CA ALA A 176 3.14 -15.70 24.58
C ALA A 176 4.30 -16.39 25.33
N SER A 177 4.08 -17.60 25.85
CA SER A 177 5.05 -18.34 26.67
C SER A 177 6.31 -18.81 25.93
N SER A 178 6.37 -18.73 24.60
CA SER A 178 7.52 -19.16 23.78
C SER A 178 8.28 -18.01 23.10
N ASN A 179 7.92 -16.75 23.37
CA ASN A 179 8.67 -15.58 22.88
C ASN A 179 8.49 -14.30 23.75
N SER A 180 8.03 -14.43 25.00
CA SER A 180 7.74 -13.30 25.91
C SER A 180 8.96 -12.43 26.24
N GLU A 181 10.16 -13.01 26.31
CA GLU A 181 11.36 -12.41 26.91
C GLU A 181 11.88 -11.10 26.26
N ARG A 182 11.33 -10.63 25.12
CA ARG A 182 11.93 -9.52 24.33
C ARG A 182 10.95 -8.50 23.72
N ARG A 183 9.67 -8.47 24.11
CA ARG A 183 8.79 -7.36 23.70
C ARG A 183 8.99 -6.15 24.64
N PRO A 184 9.09 -4.92 24.12
CA PRO A 184 9.15 -3.72 24.96
C PRO A 184 7.81 -3.50 25.70
N PRO A 185 7.80 -2.92 26.91
CA PRO A 185 6.57 -2.47 27.55
C PRO A 185 5.98 -1.25 26.83
N LEU A 186 4.66 -1.11 26.85
CA LEU A 186 3.93 -0.01 26.20
C LEU A 186 4.22 1.38 26.82
N SER A 187 4.80 1.43 28.02
CA SER A 187 5.26 2.66 28.67
C SER A 187 6.46 3.33 27.98
N LEU A 188 7.16 2.64 27.08
CA LEU A 188 8.20 3.27 26.23
C LEU A 188 7.62 4.16 25.11
N GLY A 189 6.29 4.12 24.91
CA GLY A 189 5.60 4.92 23.90
C GLY A 189 5.88 4.50 22.47
N VAL A 190 5.43 5.33 21.53
CA VAL A 190 5.67 5.16 20.09
C VAL A 190 6.73 6.15 19.65
N HIS A 191 7.75 5.69 18.92
CA HIS A 191 8.91 6.50 18.56
C HIS A 191 8.48 7.82 17.87
N PRO A 192 8.83 9.02 18.39
CA PRO A 192 8.33 10.30 17.88
C PRO A 192 8.59 10.55 16.39
N GLY A 193 9.59 9.90 15.80
CA GLY A 193 9.81 9.91 14.36
C GLY A 193 8.62 9.43 13.51
N ARG A 194 7.73 8.60 14.09
CA ARG A 194 6.52 8.02 13.46
C ARG A 194 5.27 8.88 13.52
N ILE A 195 5.30 10.00 14.23
CA ILE A 195 4.11 10.80 14.56
C ILE A 195 4.21 12.18 13.91
N GLN A 196 3.11 12.67 13.32
CA GLN A 196 2.92 14.08 12.97
C GLN A 196 1.74 14.64 13.75
N ASN A 197 1.99 15.62 14.63
CA ASN A 197 0.93 16.38 15.29
C ASN A 197 0.41 17.42 14.29
N LEU A 198 -0.77 17.18 13.75
CA LEU A 198 -1.41 18.05 12.75
C LEU A 198 -2.17 19.22 13.40
N LYS A 199 -2.67 19.01 14.62
CA LYS A 199 -3.47 19.99 15.37
C LYS A 199 -3.26 19.85 16.87
N LEU A 200 -3.12 20.98 17.56
CA LEU A 200 -3.18 21.06 19.02
C LEU A 200 -4.63 21.22 19.48
N GLY A 201 -4.96 20.72 20.67
CA GLY A 201 -6.29 20.85 21.27
C GLY A 201 -6.20 21.03 22.78
N GLU A 202 -7.19 21.71 23.34
CA GLU A 202 -7.24 22.18 24.74
C GLU A 202 -7.94 21.18 25.70
N ASN A 203 -8.65 20.18 25.17
CA ASN A 203 -9.28 19.14 26.00
C ASN A 203 -8.23 18.13 26.46
N GLU A 204 -8.03 18.01 27.78
CA GLU A 204 -7.13 17.01 28.35
C GLU A 204 -7.87 15.74 28.83
N HIS A 205 -9.16 15.82 29.14
CA HIS A 205 -9.89 14.79 29.90
C HIS A 205 -10.83 13.91 29.06
N GLY A 206 -11.09 14.27 27.80
CA GLY A 206 -11.83 13.44 26.85
C GLY A 206 -11.12 12.14 26.48
N PRO A 207 -11.85 11.11 26.00
CA PRO A 207 -11.23 9.88 25.51
C PRO A 207 -10.32 10.09 24.29
N VAL A 208 -9.44 9.14 24.02
CA VAL A 208 -8.64 9.07 22.79
C VAL A 208 -9.33 8.16 21.77
N VAL A 209 -9.41 8.59 20.51
CA VAL A 209 -10.00 7.80 19.43
C VAL A 209 -8.97 7.57 18.33
N TYR A 210 -8.71 6.31 17.99
CA TYR A 210 -8.01 5.94 16.76
C TYR A 210 -9.01 5.76 15.62
N TRP A 211 -8.98 6.65 14.63
CA TRP A 211 -9.64 6.40 13.34
C TRP A 211 -8.73 5.52 12.48
N MET A 212 -9.13 4.25 12.39
CA MET A 212 -8.52 3.23 11.52
C MET A 212 -9.01 3.42 10.09
N SER A 213 -8.08 3.43 9.13
CA SER A 213 -8.40 3.63 7.70
C SER A 213 -7.55 2.76 6.78
N ARG A 214 -6.25 2.58 7.07
CA ARG A 214 -5.33 1.73 6.29
C ARG A 214 -4.87 0.48 7.02
N ASP A 215 -4.58 0.57 8.31
CA ASP A 215 -3.88 -0.49 9.04
C ASP A 215 -4.87 -1.36 9.82
N HIS A 216 -5.62 -2.23 9.12
CA HIS A 216 -6.74 -3.01 9.68
C HIS A 216 -6.26 -4.22 10.50
N ARG A 217 -5.57 -3.94 11.61
CA ARG A 217 -5.08 -4.92 12.58
C ARG A 217 -4.97 -4.32 13.98
N SER A 218 -5.17 -5.16 14.99
CA SER A 218 -4.92 -4.86 16.40
C SER A 218 -3.45 -5.07 16.78
N ARG A 219 -2.79 -6.07 16.19
CA ARG A 219 -1.41 -6.46 16.49
C ARG A 219 -0.44 -5.66 15.62
N ASP A 220 0.74 -5.33 16.13
CA ASP A 220 1.81 -4.66 15.37
C ASP A 220 1.35 -3.36 14.64
N ASN A 221 0.50 -2.54 15.28
CA ASN A 221 -0.08 -1.30 14.72
C ASN A 221 0.38 -0.07 15.52
N TRP A 222 1.25 0.77 14.96
CA TRP A 222 1.78 1.95 15.68
C TRP A 222 0.74 3.05 15.95
N ALA A 223 -0.33 3.16 15.14
CA ALA A 223 -1.37 4.16 15.35
C ALA A 223 -2.25 3.79 16.55
N LEU A 224 -2.70 2.53 16.62
CA LEU A 224 -3.42 1.99 17.78
C LEU A 224 -2.56 2.05 19.05
N LEU A 225 -1.30 1.60 18.98
CA LEU A 225 -0.39 1.62 20.13
C LEU A 225 -0.11 3.05 20.63
N HIS A 226 -0.06 4.05 19.73
CA HIS A 226 0.03 5.45 20.12
C HIS A 226 -1.25 5.92 20.81
N ALA A 227 -2.43 5.63 20.26
CA ALA A 227 -3.71 6.01 20.86
C ALA A 227 -3.88 5.42 22.27
N VAL A 228 -3.54 4.15 22.47
CA VAL A 228 -3.57 3.49 23.79
C VAL A 228 -2.55 4.10 24.76
N HIS A 229 -1.33 4.39 24.30
CA HIS A 229 -0.31 5.05 25.12
C HIS A 229 -0.78 6.44 25.58
N GLN A 230 -1.26 7.29 24.66
CA GLN A 230 -1.80 8.61 25.00
C GLN A 230 -3.00 8.53 25.95
N ALA A 231 -3.85 7.51 25.83
CA ALA A 231 -4.97 7.28 26.74
C ALA A 231 -4.50 6.87 28.15
N ARG A 232 -3.46 6.03 28.24
CA ARG A 232 -2.82 5.63 29.51
C ARG A 232 -2.17 6.83 30.22
N GLU A 233 -1.38 7.63 29.50
CA GLU A 233 -0.71 8.81 30.06
C GLU A 233 -1.71 9.88 30.55
N LYS A 234 -2.83 10.09 29.83
CA LYS A 234 -3.92 10.99 30.25
C LYS A 234 -4.85 10.40 31.31
N GLY A 235 -4.80 9.09 31.56
CA GLY A 235 -5.74 8.40 32.46
C GLY A 235 -7.19 8.37 31.95
N VAL A 236 -7.40 8.34 30.63
CA VAL A 236 -8.72 8.41 29.95
C VAL A 236 -9.03 7.12 29.17
N PRO A 237 -10.28 6.89 28.73
CA PRO A 237 -10.63 5.75 27.88
C PRO A 237 -10.06 5.86 26.46
N VAL A 238 -10.02 4.73 25.75
CA VAL A 238 -9.64 4.65 24.32
C VAL A 238 -10.70 3.92 23.51
N ALA A 239 -10.89 4.31 22.25
CA ALA A 239 -11.72 3.59 21.28
C ALA A 239 -11.05 3.52 19.89
N VAL A 240 -11.50 2.56 19.09
CA VAL A 240 -11.22 2.50 17.64
C VAL A 240 -12.49 2.84 16.88
N ALA A 241 -12.37 3.69 15.86
CA ALA A 241 -13.44 3.99 14.91
C ALA A 241 -12.98 3.59 13.50
N PHE A 242 -13.88 2.95 12.74
CA PHE A 242 -13.73 2.71 11.31
C PHE A 242 -14.93 3.31 10.58
N ASN A 243 -14.70 3.89 9.40
CA ASN A 243 -15.78 4.43 8.56
C ASN A 243 -15.77 3.74 7.19
N LEU A 244 -16.77 2.91 6.93
CA LEU A 244 -17.01 2.26 5.67
C LEU A 244 -17.52 3.27 4.63
N VAL A 245 -16.69 3.55 3.63
CA VAL A 245 -17.09 4.29 2.43
C VAL A 245 -17.57 3.28 1.40
N GLU A 246 -18.85 3.34 1.04
CA GLU A 246 -19.55 2.32 0.24
C GLU A 246 -19.12 2.30 -1.24
N SER A 247 -18.44 3.36 -1.70
CA SER A 247 -17.72 3.39 -2.99
C SER A 247 -16.30 3.92 -2.77
N PHE A 248 -15.30 3.11 -3.15
CA PHE A 248 -13.89 3.46 -3.00
C PHE A 248 -13.08 3.05 -4.23
N LEU A 249 -12.80 4.01 -5.11
CA LEU A 249 -12.10 3.78 -6.38
C LEU A 249 -12.78 2.61 -7.13
N GLU A 250 -12.00 1.70 -7.71
CA GLU A 250 -12.53 0.49 -8.37
C GLU A 250 -12.71 -0.71 -7.42
N ALA A 251 -13.00 -0.47 -6.14
CA ALA A 251 -13.41 -1.54 -5.22
C ALA A 251 -14.70 -2.25 -5.72
N ARG A 252 -14.82 -3.53 -5.34
CA ARG A 252 -15.82 -4.51 -5.80
C ARG A 252 -16.04 -5.56 -4.71
N ALA A 253 -16.94 -6.53 -4.91
CA ALA A 253 -17.24 -7.57 -3.92
C ALA A 253 -15.99 -8.27 -3.36
N ARG A 254 -15.04 -8.64 -4.24
CA ARG A 254 -13.70 -9.16 -3.88
C ARG A 254 -12.96 -8.35 -2.81
N HIS A 255 -13.06 -7.03 -2.90
CA HIS A 255 -12.29 -6.07 -2.11
C HIS A 255 -12.98 -5.79 -0.77
N PHE A 256 -14.28 -5.53 -0.81
CA PHE A 256 -15.06 -5.28 0.40
C PHE A 256 -15.23 -6.54 1.25
N GLY A 257 -15.46 -7.71 0.64
CA GLY A 257 -15.58 -8.98 1.37
C GLY A 257 -14.31 -9.32 2.16
N PHE A 258 -13.15 -9.23 1.52
CA PHE A 258 -11.86 -9.49 2.20
C PHE A 258 -11.57 -8.46 3.30
N MET A 259 -11.88 -7.17 3.09
CA MET A 259 -11.71 -6.12 4.10
C MET A 259 -12.64 -6.32 5.31
N LEU A 260 -13.95 -6.51 5.08
CA LEU A 260 -14.95 -6.65 6.15
C LEU A 260 -14.73 -7.93 6.97
N ARG A 261 -14.37 -9.04 6.31
CA ARG A 261 -13.97 -10.28 7.01
C ARG A 261 -12.71 -10.08 7.86
N GLY A 262 -11.79 -9.20 7.44
CA GLY A 262 -10.65 -8.77 8.25
C GLY A 262 -11.06 -7.94 9.47
N LEU A 263 -11.91 -6.93 9.28
CA LEU A 263 -12.39 -6.06 10.35
C LEU A 263 -13.20 -6.80 11.43
N ARG A 264 -13.92 -7.88 11.08
CA ARG A 264 -14.55 -8.81 12.04
C ARG A 264 -13.54 -9.44 13.00
N VAL A 265 -12.33 -9.77 12.53
CA VAL A 265 -11.24 -10.29 13.38
C VAL A 265 -10.64 -9.17 14.24
N VAL A 266 -10.57 -7.95 13.72
CA VAL A 266 -10.11 -6.76 14.49
C VAL A 266 -11.06 -6.45 15.64
N GLU A 267 -12.38 -6.44 15.41
CA GLU A 267 -13.40 -6.25 16.46
C GLU A 267 -13.23 -7.28 17.59
N GLN A 268 -13.08 -8.56 17.23
CA GLN A 268 -12.88 -9.66 18.19
C GLN A 268 -11.58 -9.50 19.00
N ASN A 269 -10.46 -9.14 18.35
CA ASN A 269 -9.19 -8.89 19.03
C ASN A 269 -9.25 -7.67 19.96
N LEU A 270 -9.92 -6.58 19.56
CA LEU A 270 -10.08 -5.37 20.38
C LEU A 270 -11.00 -5.62 21.59
N LYS A 271 -12.10 -6.37 21.39
CA LYS A 271 -13.01 -6.81 22.44
C LYS A 271 -12.30 -7.66 23.51
N ALA A 272 -11.36 -8.52 23.10
CA ALA A 272 -10.56 -9.32 24.03
C ALA A 272 -9.63 -8.48 24.94
N VAL A 273 -9.32 -7.23 24.58
CA VAL A 273 -8.58 -6.26 25.42
C VAL A 273 -9.47 -5.10 25.93
N ASN A 274 -10.80 -5.27 25.89
CA ASN A 274 -11.80 -4.29 26.34
C ASN A 274 -11.67 -2.90 25.66
N ILE A 275 -11.23 -2.85 24.40
CA ILE A 275 -11.24 -1.64 23.58
C ILE A 275 -12.48 -1.71 22.65
N PRO A 276 -13.41 -0.75 22.70
CA PRO A 276 -14.57 -0.74 21.81
C PRO A 276 -14.17 -0.39 20.37
N PHE A 277 -14.86 -1.02 19.43
CA PHE A 277 -14.76 -0.78 17.99
C PHE A 277 -16.08 -0.21 17.48
N PHE A 278 -16.05 0.98 16.89
CA PHE A 278 -17.20 1.65 16.29
C PHE A 278 -17.13 1.58 14.77
N LEU A 279 -18.23 1.15 14.13
CA LEU A 279 -18.36 1.10 12.68
C LEU A 279 -19.37 2.15 12.20
N PHE A 280 -18.88 3.10 11.41
CA PHE A 280 -19.69 4.12 10.73
C PHE A 280 -19.80 3.83 9.23
N ARG A 281 -20.82 4.40 8.57
CA ARG A 281 -21.03 4.36 7.11
C ARG A 281 -21.19 5.78 6.59
N GLY A 282 -20.68 6.08 5.39
CA GLY A 282 -20.82 7.40 4.75
C GLY A 282 -19.50 8.17 4.63
N ASN A 283 -19.56 9.51 4.69
CA ASN A 283 -18.39 10.37 4.49
C ASN A 283 -17.57 10.52 5.80
N PRO A 284 -16.29 10.08 5.84
CA PRO A 284 -15.48 10.20 7.06
C PRO A 284 -15.25 11.66 7.51
N VAL A 285 -15.30 12.61 6.56
CA VAL A 285 -15.16 14.05 6.79
C VAL A 285 -16.33 14.65 7.60
N GLU A 286 -17.43 13.91 7.73
CA GLU A 286 -18.61 14.25 8.54
C GLU A 286 -18.69 13.35 9.78
N THR A 287 -18.71 12.03 9.58
CA THR A 287 -18.98 11.03 10.64
C THR A 287 -17.94 11.00 11.75
N ILE A 288 -16.65 11.16 11.43
CA ILE A 288 -15.57 11.11 12.43
C ILE A 288 -15.59 12.37 13.33
N PRO A 289 -15.65 13.62 12.80
CA PRO A 289 -15.89 14.81 13.61
C PRO A 289 -17.15 14.75 14.48
N GLU A 290 -18.27 14.22 13.96
CA GLU A 290 -19.50 14.05 14.74
C GLU A 290 -19.35 13.05 15.89
N PHE A 291 -18.71 11.90 15.66
CA PHE A 291 -18.43 10.94 16.73
C PHE A 291 -17.52 11.52 17.81
N LEU A 292 -16.44 12.22 17.43
CA LEU A 292 -15.51 12.87 18.36
C LEU A 292 -16.21 13.93 19.22
N LYS A 293 -17.17 14.67 18.65
CA LYS A 293 -18.04 15.61 19.37
C LYS A 293 -18.98 14.87 20.33
N LYS A 294 -19.61 13.77 19.89
CA LYS A 294 -20.55 12.95 20.70
C LYS A 294 -19.88 12.34 21.93
N CYS A 295 -18.64 11.86 21.82
CA CYS A 295 -17.88 11.29 22.94
C CYS A 295 -16.97 12.30 23.67
N ASN A 296 -17.02 13.59 23.31
CA ASN A 296 -16.18 14.67 23.86
C ASN A 296 -14.68 14.32 23.87
N ALA A 297 -14.17 13.79 22.75
CA ALA A 297 -12.79 13.30 22.64
C ALA A 297 -11.73 14.37 22.93
N SER A 298 -10.55 13.94 23.40
CA SER A 298 -9.39 14.82 23.62
C SER A 298 -8.35 14.74 22.50
N LEU A 299 -8.25 13.60 21.84
CA LEU A 299 -7.27 13.33 20.78
C LEU A 299 -7.86 12.37 19.74
N LEU A 300 -7.78 12.78 18.48
CA LEU A 300 -7.90 11.91 17.31
C LEU A 300 -6.50 11.44 16.89
N VAL A 301 -6.30 10.13 16.80
CA VAL A 301 -5.16 9.50 16.12
C VAL A 301 -5.64 8.93 14.79
N MET A 302 -4.87 9.10 13.72
CA MET A 302 -5.15 8.59 12.38
C MET A 302 -3.97 7.76 11.86
N ASP A 303 -4.22 6.74 11.05
CA ASP A 303 -3.14 6.06 10.31
C ASP A 303 -2.83 6.74 8.97
N TYR A 304 -1.57 6.64 8.55
CA TYR A 304 -1.04 7.29 7.34
C TYR A 304 -1.38 6.54 6.05
N SER A 305 -1.65 7.29 4.98
CA SER A 305 -1.52 6.80 3.60
C SER A 305 -1.10 7.89 2.63
N SER A 306 -0.30 7.53 1.63
CA SER A 306 0.24 8.44 0.62
C SER A 306 -0.75 8.81 -0.49
N LEU A 307 -1.83 8.05 -0.66
CA LEU A 307 -2.80 8.22 -1.74
C LEU A 307 -3.64 9.50 -1.61
N ARG A 308 -3.94 10.12 -2.76
CA ARG A 308 -4.63 11.42 -2.87
C ARG A 308 -5.94 11.47 -2.08
N ILE A 309 -6.79 10.46 -2.26
CA ILE A 309 -8.10 10.37 -1.59
C ILE A 309 -7.99 10.20 -0.06
N GLY A 310 -7.06 9.36 0.41
CA GLY A 310 -6.85 9.18 1.85
C GLY A 310 -6.31 10.45 2.52
N ARG A 311 -5.42 11.18 1.85
CA ARG A 311 -4.94 12.49 2.31
C ARG A 311 -6.04 13.55 2.27
N GLN A 312 -6.91 13.56 1.25
CA GLN A 312 -8.06 14.46 1.20
C GLN A 312 -9.01 14.24 2.37
N TRP A 313 -9.32 12.98 2.72
CA TRP A 313 -10.15 12.67 3.89
C TRP A 313 -9.49 13.09 5.20
N ARG A 314 -8.21 12.78 5.44
CA ARG A 314 -7.51 13.15 6.69
C ARG A 314 -7.34 14.67 6.85
N ASN A 315 -7.13 15.41 5.76
CA ASN A 315 -7.18 16.88 5.78
C ASN A 315 -8.58 17.37 6.19
N GLY A 316 -9.63 16.95 5.49
CA GLY A 316 -11.00 17.40 5.76
C GLY A 316 -11.50 17.03 7.17
N VAL A 317 -11.12 15.87 7.69
CA VAL A 317 -11.38 15.51 9.10
C VAL A 317 -10.62 16.44 10.05
N CYS A 318 -9.33 16.69 9.83
CA CYS A 318 -8.53 17.58 10.68
C CYS A 318 -9.06 19.04 10.69
N GLU A 319 -9.62 19.49 9.56
CA GLU A 319 -10.28 20.78 9.38
C GLU A 319 -11.63 20.84 10.12
N ASN A 320 -12.47 19.80 10.02
CA ASN A 320 -13.82 19.74 10.61
C ASN A 320 -13.86 19.35 12.10
N VAL A 321 -12.84 18.68 12.63
CA VAL A 321 -12.72 18.38 14.07
C VAL A 321 -12.73 19.68 14.88
N ALA A 322 -13.34 19.69 16.08
CA ALA A 322 -13.40 20.88 16.93
C ALA A 322 -11.99 21.39 17.34
N SER A 323 -11.87 22.67 17.72
CA SER A 323 -10.60 23.27 18.18
C SER A 323 -10.07 22.68 19.49
N SER A 324 -10.96 22.15 20.34
CA SER A 324 -10.61 21.52 21.60
C SER A 324 -9.93 20.15 21.46
N VAL A 325 -10.00 19.50 20.30
CA VAL A 325 -9.51 18.13 20.08
C VAL A 325 -8.19 18.15 19.31
N ALA A 326 -7.15 17.54 19.89
CA ALA A 326 -5.87 17.39 19.21
C ALA A 326 -5.97 16.36 18.07
N VAL A 327 -5.09 16.47 17.06
CA VAL A 327 -5.05 15.53 15.92
C VAL A 327 -3.61 15.11 15.62
N ALA A 328 -3.36 13.80 15.57
CA ALA A 328 -2.09 13.21 15.19
C ALA A 328 -2.25 12.16 14.07
N GLU A 329 -1.35 12.18 13.08
CA GLU A 329 -1.22 11.14 12.06
C GLU A 329 0.02 10.28 12.36
N VAL A 330 -0.09 8.96 12.23
CA VAL A 330 0.97 7.99 12.57
C VAL A 330 1.27 7.06 11.40
N ASP A 331 2.55 6.94 11.04
CA ASP A 331 2.99 5.94 10.05
C ASP A 331 3.10 4.54 10.70
N ALA A 332 1.97 3.84 10.70
CA ALA A 332 1.81 2.46 11.13
C ALA A 332 2.07 1.43 10.03
N HIS A 333 2.17 1.87 8.77
CA HIS A 333 2.32 1.00 7.61
C HIS A 333 3.80 0.70 7.31
N ASN A 334 4.64 1.74 7.35
CA ASN A 334 6.05 1.65 6.98
C ASN A 334 6.95 1.21 8.13
N VAL A 335 8.00 0.45 7.77
CA VAL A 335 9.12 0.16 8.68
C VAL A 335 9.78 1.47 9.11
N VAL A 336 10.20 2.30 8.16
CA VAL A 336 10.71 3.66 8.39
C VAL A 336 9.66 4.63 7.88
N PRO A 337 9.12 5.56 8.69
CA PRO A 337 8.09 6.50 8.26
C PRO A 337 8.47 7.25 6.98
N VAL A 338 7.51 7.50 6.08
CA VAL A 338 7.82 8.04 4.73
C VAL A 338 8.63 9.34 4.77
N TRP A 339 8.32 10.25 5.71
CA TRP A 339 9.01 11.53 5.96
C TRP A 339 10.31 11.41 6.77
N ARG A 340 10.67 10.20 7.22
CA ARG A 340 11.98 9.83 7.81
C ARG A 340 12.83 8.99 6.86
N ALA A 341 12.21 8.32 5.90
CA ALA A 341 12.85 7.57 4.83
C ALA A 341 13.44 8.49 3.74
N SER A 342 12.82 9.65 3.51
CA SER A 342 13.35 10.71 2.65
C SER A 342 12.69 12.05 2.98
N ASP A 343 13.40 13.14 2.68
CA ASP A 343 12.95 14.53 2.69
C ASP A 343 12.25 14.96 1.38
N LYS A 344 12.34 14.12 0.34
CA LYS A 344 11.93 14.43 -1.04
C LYS A 344 11.57 13.20 -1.86
N LEU A 345 11.00 13.42 -3.05
CA LEU A 345 10.87 12.43 -4.12
C LEU A 345 12.25 11.85 -4.52
N GLU A 346 12.38 10.53 -4.49
CA GLU A 346 13.61 9.83 -4.86
C GLU A 346 13.57 9.26 -6.28
N TYR A 347 14.70 9.34 -6.99
CA TYR A 347 14.77 8.93 -8.39
C TYR A 347 14.46 7.45 -8.58
N GLY A 348 14.94 6.60 -7.66
CA GLY A 348 14.61 5.17 -7.63
C GLY A 348 15.35 4.41 -6.53
N ALA A 349 15.23 3.08 -6.53
CA ALA A 349 15.72 2.22 -5.45
C ALA A 349 17.23 2.39 -5.12
N ARG A 350 18.07 2.85 -6.08
CA ARG A 350 19.49 3.14 -5.81
C ARG A 350 19.69 4.28 -4.81
N THR A 351 18.83 5.31 -4.80
CA THR A 351 19.04 6.52 -4.01
C THR A 351 18.32 6.46 -2.66
N ILE A 352 17.11 5.88 -2.60
CA ILE A 352 16.38 5.73 -1.33
C ILE A 352 16.94 4.61 -0.42
N ARG A 353 17.53 3.54 -0.98
CA ARG A 353 17.96 2.35 -0.20
C ARG A 353 18.85 2.72 0.98
N ASN A 354 19.86 3.55 0.75
CA ASN A 354 20.81 3.89 1.81
C ASN A 354 20.18 4.81 2.86
N LYS A 355 19.26 5.72 2.45
CA LYS A 355 18.47 6.52 3.40
C LYS A 355 17.65 5.61 4.32
N ILE A 356 16.85 4.69 3.76
CA ILE A 356 16.06 3.73 4.55
C ILE A 356 16.96 2.84 5.42
N ASN A 357 18.00 2.23 4.85
CA ASN A 357 18.84 1.26 5.56
C ASN A 357 19.56 1.87 6.77
N ASN A 358 20.00 3.13 6.69
CA ASN A 358 20.60 3.83 7.82
C ASN A 358 19.62 3.99 9.00
N GLN A 359 18.34 4.18 8.70
CA GLN A 359 17.26 4.35 9.70
C GLN A 359 16.78 3.01 10.29
N LEU A 360 17.12 1.85 9.71
CA LEU A 360 16.61 0.55 10.18
C LEU A 360 17.07 0.18 11.60
N ALA A 361 18.19 0.71 12.08
CA ALA A 361 18.64 0.48 13.45
C ALA A 361 17.70 1.12 14.49
N GLU A 362 17.12 2.28 14.15
CA GLU A 362 16.18 3.05 14.98
C GLU A 362 14.76 2.49 14.88
N PHE A 363 14.30 2.20 13.65
CA PHE A 363 12.88 1.90 13.39
C PHE A 363 12.50 0.42 13.23
N LEU A 364 13.42 -0.50 12.89
CA LEU A 364 13.13 -1.94 12.74
C LEU A 364 13.32 -2.68 14.09
N ASN A 365 12.55 -2.21 15.07
CA ASN A 365 12.46 -2.71 16.45
C ASN A 365 11.28 -3.69 16.62
N GLU A 366 11.17 -4.35 17.78
CA GLU A 366 10.01 -5.18 18.12
C GLU A 366 8.84 -4.33 18.66
N TYR A 367 7.62 -4.82 18.50
CA TYR A 367 6.41 -4.14 18.95
C TYR A 367 6.08 -4.47 20.42
N PRO A 368 5.57 -3.50 21.21
CA PRO A 368 4.95 -3.79 22.49
C PRO A 368 3.68 -4.64 22.33
N VAL A 369 3.22 -5.23 23.42
CA VAL A 369 1.92 -5.92 23.46
C VAL A 369 0.79 -4.87 23.53
N LEU A 370 -0.33 -5.13 22.86
CA LEU A 370 -1.54 -4.32 22.99
C LEU A 370 -2.21 -4.63 24.34
N GLU A 371 -2.43 -3.60 25.14
CA GLU A 371 -3.08 -3.66 26.45
C GLU A 371 -4.20 -2.61 26.51
N ASN A 372 -5.12 -2.73 27.47
CA ASN A 372 -6.03 -1.63 27.80
C ASN A 372 -5.27 -0.49 28.52
N PRO A 373 -5.64 0.79 28.39
CA PRO A 373 -5.10 1.86 29.24
C PRO A 373 -5.47 1.71 30.73
N GLY A 374 -6.45 0.85 31.07
CA GLY A 374 -6.94 0.63 32.44
C GLY A 374 -8.19 1.46 32.77
N LYS A 375 -8.89 1.97 31.74
CA LYS A 375 -10.06 2.85 31.87
C LYS A 375 -11.19 2.33 31.00
N PRO A 376 -12.38 2.01 31.58
CA PRO A 376 -13.51 1.52 30.82
C PRO A 376 -14.06 2.61 29.89
N TRP A 377 -14.71 2.20 28.81
CA TRP A 377 -15.40 3.14 27.93
C TRP A 377 -16.81 3.44 28.44
N GLU A 378 -17.06 4.70 28.79
CA GLU A 378 -18.31 5.15 29.41
C GLU A 378 -19.23 5.93 28.45
N ALA A 379 -18.70 6.42 27.31
CA ALA A 379 -19.41 7.28 26.35
C ALA A 379 -20.35 6.51 25.39
N GLY A 380 -21.12 5.56 25.94
CA GLY A 380 -22.06 4.69 25.21
C GLY A 380 -21.38 3.52 24.49
N ALA A 381 -21.95 2.32 24.59
CA ALA A 381 -21.44 1.14 23.88
C ALA A 381 -21.56 1.30 22.35
N PRO A 382 -20.69 0.65 21.55
CA PRO A 382 -20.89 0.52 20.11
C PRO A 382 -22.12 -0.36 19.81
N ASP A 383 -22.79 -0.06 18.70
CA ASP A 383 -23.89 -0.88 18.19
C ASP A 383 -23.39 -2.28 17.76
N THR A 384 -24.24 -3.29 17.88
CA THR A 384 -23.87 -4.68 17.50
C THR A 384 -23.83 -4.81 15.98
N ILE A 385 -22.68 -5.21 15.44
CA ILE A 385 -22.46 -5.34 14.00
C ILE A 385 -22.90 -6.72 13.52
N ASP A 386 -23.98 -6.79 12.74
CA ASP A 386 -24.27 -7.97 11.92
C ASP A 386 -23.32 -8.01 10.72
N TRP A 387 -22.16 -8.61 10.95
CA TRP A 387 -21.11 -8.77 9.93
C TRP A 387 -21.57 -9.59 8.73
N ASP A 388 -22.43 -10.59 8.92
CA ASP A 388 -22.82 -11.49 7.83
C ASP A 388 -23.88 -10.84 6.94
N ALA A 389 -24.84 -10.09 7.52
CA ALA A 389 -25.73 -9.22 6.75
C ALA A 389 -24.96 -8.11 6.01
N LEU A 390 -24.02 -7.42 6.68
CA LEU A 390 -23.21 -6.36 6.07
C LEU A 390 -22.34 -6.87 4.91
N ILE A 391 -21.67 -8.01 5.10
CA ILE A 391 -20.89 -8.64 4.02
C ILE A 391 -21.82 -9.08 2.88
N ALA A 392 -23.00 -9.63 3.17
CA ALA A 392 -23.97 -10.04 2.16
C ALA A 392 -24.66 -8.86 1.45
N GLU A 393 -24.70 -7.68 2.06
CA GLU A 393 -25.12 -6.42 1.44
C GLU A 393 -24.05 -5.93 0.45
N VAL A 394 -22.85 -5.64 0.96
CA VAL A 394 -21.80 -4.99 0.16
C VAL A 394 -21.29 -5.92 -0.96
N SER A 395 -21.28 -7.24 -0.75
CA SER A 395 -20.86 -8.21 -1.79
C SER A 395 -21.83 -8.33 -2.98
N ARG A 396 -23.03 -7.73 -2.93
CA ARG A 396 -23.91 -7.61 -4.10
C ARG A 396 -23.35 -6.58 -5.08
N PHE A 397 -22.80 -5.49 -4.55
CA PHE A 397 -22.17 -4.43 -5.34
C PHE A 397 -20.81 -4.89 -5.84
N GLY A 398 -20.60 -4.80 -7.16
CA GLY A 398 -19.37 -5.27 -7.77
C GLY A 398 -19.22 -6.79 -7.81
N SER A 399 -20.33 -7.54 -7.83
CA SER A 399 -20.35 -9.01 -7.84
C SER A 399 -19.79 -9.63 -9.14
N GLU A 400 -19.55 -8.84 -10.19
CA GLU A 400 -18.81 -9.26 -11.39
C GLU A 400 -17.31 -9.52 -11.11
N VAL A 401 -16.79 -9.04 -9.98
CA VAL A 401 -15.46 -9.38 -9.46
C VAL A 401 -15.61 -10.15 -8.14
N PRO A 402 -15.77 -11.48 -8.17
CA PRO A 402 -16.08 -12.28 -6.99
C PRO A 402 -14.89 -12.43 -6.02
N GLU A 403 -15.21 -12.70 -4.75
CA GLU A 403 -14.25 -13.02 -3.69
C GLU A 403 -13.29 -14.16 -4.07
N VAL A 404 -12.09 -14.11 -3.49
CA VAL A 404 -11.06 -15.13 -3.67
C VAL A 404 -11.27 -16.32 -2.72
N THR A 405 -10.91 -17.51 -3.18
CA THR A 405 -11.09 -18.77 -2.42
C THR A 405 -9.77 -19.43 -2.02
N TRP A 406 -8.64 -18.76 -2.22
CA TRP A 406 -7.28 -19.30 -1.96
C TRP A 406 -6.61 -18.72 -0.70
N CYS A 407 -7.17 -17.67 -0.10
CA CYS A 407 -6.73 -17.08 1.16
C CYS A 407 -7.92 -16.60 1.99
N GLU A 408 -7.84 -16.80 3.31
CA GLU A 408 -8.75 -16.21 4.29
C GLU A 408 -8.30 -14.78 4.63
N ALA A 409 -9.18 -13.96 5.22
CA ALA A 409 -8.87 -12.59 5.61
C ALA A 409 -8.44 -12.47 7.10
N GLY A 410 -8.03 -11.27 7.51
CA GLY A 410 -7.72 -10.96 8.91
C GLY A 410 -6.31 -11.33 9.38
N GLU A 411 -6.02 -10.97 10.64
CA GLU A 411 -4.68 -11.01 11.23
C GLU A 411 -4.11 -12.43 11.35
N ASP A 412 -4.93 -13.39 11.77
CA ASP A 412 -4.51 -14.78 12.01
C ASP A 412 -4.18 -15.52 10.71
N ALA A 413 -4.99 -15.33 9.66
CA ALA A 413 -4.72 -15.85 8.33
C ALA A 413 -3.43 -15.24 7.72
N ALA A 414 -3.19 -13.95 7.95
CA ALA A 414 -1.97 -13.29 7.54
C ALA A 414 -0.72 -13.84 8.26
N LEU A 415 -0.84 -14.17 9.55
CA LEU A 415 0.24 -14.73 10.36
C LEU A 415 0.55 -16.20 9.99
N GLU A 416 -0.45 -17.04 9.69
CA GLU A 416 -0.21 -18.39 9.12
C GLU A 416 0.39 -18.27 7.70
N ALA A 417 -0.03 -17.30 6.88
CA ALA A 417 0.59 -17.04 5.58
C ALA A 417 2.07 -16.60 5.69
N LEU A 418 2.42 -15.82 6.71
CA LEU A 418 3.79 -15.37 6.98
C LEU A 418 4.66 -16.48 7.61
N ALA A 419 4.24 -17.03 8.75
CA ALA A 419 5.06 -17.83 9.66
C ALA A 419 4.41 -19.18 10.05
N GLY A 420 3.33 -19.56 9.40
CA GLY A 420 2.64 -20.82 9.61
C GLY A 420 3.50 -22.07 9.52
N LYS A 421 3.24 -23.04 10.40
CA LYS A 421 4.08 -24.25 10.59
C LYS A 421 4.08 -25.18 9.37
N SER A 422 3.05 -25.12 8.53
CA SER A 422 2.87 -26.04 7.38
C SER A 422 3.04 -25.38 6.01
N LYS A 423 2.59 -24.12 5.87
CA LYS A 423 2.51 -23.39 4.60
C LYS A 423 3.11 -21.98 4.66
N GLY A 424 3.55 -21.53 5.83
CA GLY A 424 4.06 -20.19 6.06
C GLY A 424 5.26 -19.84 5.20
N PHE A 425 5.30 -18.60 4.71
CA PHE A 425 6.37 -18.12 3.84
C PHE A 425 7.75 -18.24 4.50
N VAL A 426 7.96 -17.61 5.65
CA VAL A 426 9.26 -17.54 6.35
C VAL A 426 9.74 -18.93 6.77
N ASN A 427 8.85 -19.78 7.29
CA ASN A 427 9.24 -21.07 7.87
C ASN A 427 9.42 -22.19 6.84
N ILE A 428 8.66 -22.19 5.73
CA ILE A 428 8.64 -23.32 4.78
C ILE A 428 9.10 -22.92 3.37
N ARG A 429 8.76 -21.70 2.90
CA ARG A 429 8.86 -21.34 1.47
C ARG A 429 9.92 -20.30 1.13
N ILE A 430 10.49 -19.57 2.08
CA ILE A 430 11.40 -18.44 1.82
C ILE A 430 12.67 -18.87 1.08
N ARG A 431 13.16 -20.09 1.31
CA ARG A 431 14.26 -20.70 0.52
C ARG A 431 13.98 -20.70 -0.99
N ASN A 432 12.70 -20.78 -1.39
CA ASN A 432 12.28 -20.74 -2.80
C ASN A 432 12.26 -19.32 -3.39
N TYR A 433 12.37 -18.25 -2.60
CA TYR A 433 12.22 -16.85 -3.04
C TYR A 433 13.29 -16.38 -4.05
N VAL A 434 14.38 -17.14 -4.21
CA VAL A 434 15.29 -17.01 -5.37
C VAL A 434 14.57 -17.18 -6.72
N ASN A 435 13.42 -17.87 -6.75
CA ASN A 435 12.57 -18.07 -7.92
C ASN A 435 11.49 -16.97 -8.10
N ARG A 436 11.50 -15.86 -7.35
CA ARG A 436 10.47 -14.78 -7.42
C ARG A 436 10.20 -14.17 -8.81
N ASN A 437 11.07 -14.45 -9.78
CA ASN A 437 10.98 -13.99 -11.17
C ASN A 437 10.51 -15.10 -12.13
N ASP A 438 10.04 -16.24 -11.62
CA ASP A 438 9.60 -17.42 -12.38
C ASP A 438 8.10 -17.69 -12.12
N PRO A 439 7.19 -17.17 -12.97
CA PRO A 439 5.76 -17.40 -12.87
C PRO A 439 5.34 -18.88 -12.87
N SER A 440 6.16 -19.79 -13.39
CA SER A 440 5.87 -21.23 -13.36
C SER A 440 6.08 -21.86 -11.97
N LYS A 441 6.65 -21.10 -11.01
CA LYS A 441 6.90 -21.50 -9.62
C LYS A 441 6.24 -20.54 -8.61
N PRO A 442 4.89 -20.46 -8.55
CA PRO A 442 4.17 -19.49 -7.71
C PRO A 442 4.50 -19.59 -6.20
N THR A 443 4.95 -20.77 -5.72
CA THR A 443 5.43 -20.95 -4.33
C THR A 443 6.68 -20.14 -3.99
N GLY A 444 7.35 -19.56 -4.98
CA GLY A 444 8.48 -18.63 -4.84
C GLY A 444 8.10 -17.19 -4.47
N LEU A 445 6.82 -16.83 -4.39
CA LEU A 445 6.35 -15.56 -3.82
C LEU A 445 5.82 -15.74 -2.40
N SER A 446 5.79 -14.66 -1.61
CA SER A 446 5.28 -14.72 -0.23
C SER A 446 3.78 -14.99 -0.16
N GLY A 447 3.01 -14.36 -1.06
CA GLY A 447 1.54 -14.33 -1.01
C GLY A 447 0.98 -13.25 -0.07
N LEU A 448 1.84 -12.40 0.51
CA LEU A 448 1.47 -11.48 1.59
C LEU A 448 0.83 -10.16 1.14
N SER A 449 0.88 -9.81 -0.15
CA SER A 449 0.47 -8.48 -0.61
C SER A 449 -0.99 -8.09 -0.35
N PRO A 450 -2.00 -9.00 -0.42
CA PRO A 450 -3.35 -8.70 0.07
C PRO A 450 -3.40 -8.29 1.55
N TYR A 451 -2.68 -9.01 2.40
CA TYR A 451 -2.64 -8.74 3.84
C TYR A 451 -1.84 -7.49 4.19
N LEU A 452 -0.85 -7.14 3.38
CA LEU A 452 -0.11 -5.88 3.50
C LEU A 452 -0.98 -4.70 3.05
N HIS A 453 -1.68 -4.81 1.92
CA HIS A 453 -2.53 -3.74 1.36
C HIS A 453 -3.63 -3.28 2.34
N TYR A 454 -4.43 -4.23 2.86
CA TYR A 454 -5.44 -3.96 3.90
C TYR A 454 -4.84 -3.80 5.30
N GLY A 455 -3.51 -3.88 5.44
CA GLY A 455 -2.86 -3.77 6.74
C GLY A 455 -3.25 -4.85 7.75
N HIS A 456 -3.79 -6.00 7.33
CA HIS A 456 -3.99 -7.19 8.17
C HIS A 456 -2.68 -7.71 8.78
N ILE A 457 -1.51 -7.35 8.22
CA ILE A 457 -0.20 -7.64 8.81
C ILE A 457 0.79 -6.49 8.58
N SER A 458 1.63 -6.23 9.59
CA SER A 458 2.69 -5.23 9.50
C SER A 458 3.83 -5.67 8.57
N ALA A 459 4.29 -4.75 7.70
CA ALA A 459 5.54 -4.92 6.95
C ALA A 459 6.76 -5.04 7.89
N GLN A 460 6.75 -4.36 9.03
CA GLN A 460 7.78 -4.47 10.07
C GLN A 460 7.77 -5.85 10.72
N ARG A 461 6.60 -6.43 11.03
CA ARG A 461 6.48 -7.83 11.48
C ARG A 461 7.05 -8.81 10.44
N CYS A 462 6.65 -8.66 9.18
CA CYS A 462 7.17 -9.48 8.07
C CYS A 462 8.71 -9.42 7.99
N ALA A 463 9.30 -8.25 8.20
CA ALA A 463 10.75 -8.05 8.20
C ALA A 463 11.46 -8.65 9.43
N LEU A 464 10.85 -8.54 10.63
CA LEU A 464 11.36 -9.14 11.87
C LEU A 464 11.41 -10.66 11.77
N GLU A 465 10.34 -11.31 11.32
CA GLU A 465 10.30 -12.77 11.16
C GLU A 465 11.31 -13.24 10.10
N ALA A 466 11.41 -12.56 8.95
CA ALA A 466 12.40 -12.89 7.92
C ALA A 466 13.85 -12.74 8.42
N ARG A 467 14.15 -11.77 9.30
CA ARG A 467 15.47 -11.62 9.92
C ARG A 467 15.88 -12.83 10.77
N LYS A 468 14.94 -13.52 11.44
CA LYS A 468 15.23 -14.69 12.29
C LYS A 468 15.87 -15.84 11.49
N VAL A 469 15.39 -16.09 10.26
CA VAL A 469 15.93 -17.12 9.36
C VAL A 469 17.06 -16.65 8.43
N ARG A 470 17.48 -15.37 8.51
CA ARG A 470 18.48 -14.78 7.60
C ARG A 470 19.78 -15.56 7.53
N LYS A 471 20.27 -16.10 8.64
CA LYS A 471 21.53 -16.88 8.69
C LYS A 471 21.49 -18.15 7.81
N VAL A 472 20.30 -18.73 7.60
CA VAL A 472 20.11 -19.97 6.83
C VAL A 472 19.74 -19.67 5.37
N HIS A 473 19.05 -18.57 5.12
CA HIS A 473 18.44 -18.24 3.82
C HIS A 473 18.83 -16.85 3.29
N THR A 474 20.07 -16.41 3.53
CA THR A 474 20.57 -15.05 3.29
C THR A 474 20.14 -14.43 1.95
N LYS A 475 20.39 -15.12 0.83
CA LYS A 475 20.05 -14.61 -0.53
C LYS A 475 18.55 -14.39 -0.73
N SER A 476 17.71 -15.25 -0.16
CA SER A 476 16.25 -15.11 -0.21
C SER A 476 15.75 -14.01 0.71
N VAL A 477 16.26 -13.94 1.94
CA VAL A 477 15.85 -12.93 2.93
C VAL A 477 16.27 -11.54 2.47
N ASP A 478 17.49 -11.36 1.98
CA ASP A 478 17.96 -10.06 1.48
C ASP A 478 17.15 -9.59 0.26
N ALA A 479 16.82 -10.51 -0.65
CA ALA A 479 15.93 -10.21 -1.77
C ALA A 479 14.49 -9.89 -1.32
N PHE A 480 13.98 -10.56 -0.27
CA PHE A 480 12.64 -10.29 0.26
C PHE A 480 12.58 -8.95 0.99
N LEU A 481 13.58 -8.60 1.79
CA LEU A 481 13.67 -7.32 2.50
C LEU A 481 13.89 -6.14 1.55
N GLU A 482 14.61 -6.30 0.45
CA GLU A 482 14.72 -5.31 -0.62
C GLU A 482 13.33 -5.01 -1.24
N GLU A 483 12.53 -6.01 -1.58
CA GLU A 483 11.20 -5.78 -2.17
C GLU A 483 10.21 -5.26 -1.11
N LEU A 484 10.18 -5.84 0.10
CA LEU A 484 9.27 -5.46 1.18
C LEU A 484 9.54 -4.05 1.72
N ILE A 485 10.79 -3.69 1.99
CA ILE A 485 11.15 -2.44 2.66
C ILE A 485 11.57 -1.37 1.64
N VAL A 486 12.49 -1.70 0.73
CA VAL A 486 13.09 -0.69 -0.17
C VAL A 486 12.18 -0.38 -1.36
N ARG A 487 11.42 -1.34 -1.89
CA ARG A 487 10.44 -1.07 -2.96
C ARG A 487 9.10 -0.57 -2.41
N GLY A 488 8.59 -1.17 -1.33
CA GLY A 488 7.42 -0.64 -0.61
C GLY A 488 7.60 0.83 -0.19
N GLY A 489 8.68 1.14 0.55
CA GLY A 489 8.97 2.51 0.98
C GLY A 489 9.28 3.49 -0.16
N LEU A 490 9.77 3.00 -1.31
CA LEU A 490 9.91 3.81 -2.52
C LEU A 490 8.54 4.13 -3.17
N ALA A 491 7.60 3.20 -3.12
CA ALA A 491 6.27 3.42 -3.67
C ALA A 491 5.49 4.46 -2.85
N GLU A 492 5.56 4.38 -1.51
CA GLU A 492 5.04 5.42 -0.60
C GLU A 492 5.71 6.78 -0.86
N ASN A 493 7.05 6.80 -0.99
CA ASN A 493 7.79 8.02 -1.31
C ASN A 493 7.32 8.66 -2.62
N PHE A 494 7.05 7.87 -3.66
CA PHE A 494 6.54 8.37 -4.93
C PHE A 494 5.13 8.97 -4.78
N CYS A 495 4.17 8.22 -4.24
CA CYS A 495 2.80 8.72 -4.07
C CYS A 495 2.71 9.92 -3.09
N HIS A 496 3.58 9.99 -2.08
CA HIS A 496 3.60 11.10 -1.13
C HIS A 496 4.13 12.41 -1.74
N TYR A 497 5.22 12.34 -2.52
CA TYR A 497 5.90 13.52 -3.06
C TYR A 497 5.57 13.87 -4.52
N GLN A 498 4.89 12.99 -5.27
CA GLN A 498 4.43 13.25 -6.63
C GLN A 498 2.88 13.29 -6.68
N PRO A 499 2.24 14.47 -6.66
CA PRO A 499 0.78 14.59 -6.76
C PRO A 499 0.17 13.96 -8.02
N ASN A 500 0.96 13.81 -9.09
CA ASN A 500 0.59 13.19 -10.37
C ASN A 500 1.01 11.70 -10.45
N TYR A 501 1.00 10.96 -9.34
CA TYR A 501 1.51 9.59 -9.29
C TYR A 501 0.75 8.59 -10.20
N ASP A 502 -0.39 9.00 -10.73
CA ASP A 502 -1.35 8.23 -11.54
C ASP A 502 -1.36 8.61 -13.02
N ASN A 503 -0.55 9.59 -13.44
CA ASN A 503 -0.58 10.10 -14.82
C ASN A 503 0.81 10.51 -15.35
N LEU A 504 0.95 10.63 -16.68
CA LEU A 504 2.25 10.83 -17.36
C LEU A 504 3.04 12.05 -16.85
N LYS A 505 2.37 13.10 -16.32
CA LYS A 505 3.04 14.28 -15.75
C LYS A 505 3.89 13.95 -14.51
N GLY A 506 3.60 12.83 -13.83
CA GLY A 506 4.40 12.33 -12.71
C GLY A 506 5.68 11.61 -13.11
N ALA A 507 5.88 11.33 -14.40
CA ALA A 507 7.07 10.64 -14.90
C ALA A 507 8.30 11.56 -14.94
N TRP A 508 9.51 10.98 -14.97
CA TRP A 508 10.73 11.77 -15.19
C TRP A 508 10.77 12.35 -16.60
N GLY A 509 11.31 13.57 -16.76
CA GLY A 509 11.30 14.30 -18.04
C GLY A 509 11.92 13.54 -19.23
N TRP A 510 12.91 12.66 -18.98
CA TRP A 510 13.50 11.81 -20.02
C TRP A 510 12.48 10.81 -20.61
N ALA A 511 11.56 10.32 -19.79
CA ALA A 511 10.53 9.36 -20.18
C ALA A 511 9.35 10.07 -20.83
N GLN A 512 8.92 11.21 -20.29
CA GLN A 512 7.91 12.08 -20.92
C GLN A 512 8.34 12.46 -22.35
N GLU A 513 9.58 12.96 -22.51
CA GLU A 513 10.10 13.37 -23.82
C GLU A 513 10.26 12.19 -24.79
N SER A 514 10.78 11.05 -24.33
CA SER A 514 10.95 9.88 -25.21
C SER A 514 9.60 9.29 -25.66
N LEU A 515 8.61 9.21 -24.77
CA LEU A 515 7.24 8.81 -25.15
C LEU A 515 6.59 9.83 -26.08
N ARG A 516 6.80 11.14 -25.87
CA ARG A 516 6.29 12.21 -26.74
C ARG A 516 6.87 12.14 -28.16
N ILE A 517 8.16 11.83 -28.30
CA ILE A 517 8.81 11.64 -29.61
C ILE A 517 8.16 10.47 -30.37
N HIS A 518 7.95 9.34 -29.70
CA HIS A 518 7.40 8.11 -30.30
C HIS A 518 5.86 8.05 -30.35
N ALA A 519 5.18 9.12 -29.92
CA ALA A 519 3.71 9.17 -29.85
C ALA A 519 3.03 8.93 -31.21
N LYS A 520 3.67 9.29 -32.33
CA LYS A 520 3.16 9.12 -33.70
C LYS A 520 3.56 7.80 -34.37
N ASP A 521 4.28 6.91 -33.68
CA ASP A 521 4.70 5.64 -34.26
C ASP A 521 3.50 4.73 -34.53
N LYS A 522 3.52 4.03 -35.67
CA LYS A 522 2.51 3.01 -35.97
C LYS A 522 2.65 1.84 -34.99
N ARG A 523 1.61 1.57 -34.20
CA ARG A 523 1.47 0.33 -33.42
C ARG A 523 1.20 -0.84 -34.37
N GLU A 524 1.77 -2.01 -34.08
CA GLU A 524 1.55 -3.22 -34.90
C GLU A 524 0.10 -3.74 -34.76
N VAL A 525 -0.45 -3.65 -33.55
CA VAL A 525 -1.84 -3.96 -33.19
C VAL A 525 -2.29 -2.94 -32.14
N VAL A 526 -3.57 -2.57 -32.15
CA VAL A 526 -4.21 -1.80 -31.06
C VAL A 526 -5.39 -2.63 -30.55
N TYR A 527 -5.57 -2.69 -29.23
CA TYR A 527 -6.70 -3.36 -28.58
C TYR A 527 -7.56 -2.37 -27.80
N THR A 528 -8.87 -2.63 -27.78
CA THR A 528 -9.80 -1.93 -26.88
C THR A 528 -9.63 -2.39 -25.43
N GLU A 529 -10.06 -1.56 -24.48
CA GLU A 529 -10.07 -1.91 -23.05
C GLU A 529 -10.82 -3.23 -22.78
N SER A 530 -11.92 -3.52 -23.49
CA SER A 530 -12.70 -4.74 -23.27
C SER A 530 -12.05 -6.02 -23.84
N GLU A 531 -11.24 -5.91 -24.91
CA GLU A 531 -10.42 -7.02 -25.41
C GLU A 531 -9.24 -7.31 -24.48
N LEU A 532 -8.61 -6.25 -23.96
CA LEU A 532 -7.58 -6.36 -22.92
C LEU A 532 -8.17 -6.98 -21.66
N GLU A 533 -9.28 -6.45 -21.13
CA GLU A 533 -9.95 -6.96 -19.93
C GLU A 533 -10.31 -8.45 -20.05
N ALA A 534 -10.89 -8.85 -21.18
CA ALA A 534 -11.31 -10.23 -21.43
C ALA A 534 -10.15 -11.20 -21.77
N GLY A 535 -8.90 -10.73 -21.85
CA GLY A 535 -7.75 -11.57 -22.19
C GLY A 535 -7.78 -12.10 -23.63
N LYS A 536 -8.13 -11.23 -24.60
CA LYS A 536 -8.36 -11.58 -26.01
C LYS A 536 -7.28 -11.08 -26.98
N THR A 537 -6.04 -10.91 -26.52
CA THR A 537 -4.93 -10.52 -27.41
C THR A 537 -4.38 -11.70 -28.21
N HIS A 538 -3.49 -11.42 -29.18
CA HIS A 538 -2.74 -12.44 -29.90
C HIS A 538 -1.70 -13.17 -29.02
N ASP A 539 -1.28 -12.57 -27.90
CA ASP A 539 -0.26 -13.12 -27.01
C ASP A 539 -0.89 -13.97 -25.90
N LYS A 540 -0.76 -15.30 -26.03
CA LYS A 540 -1.26 -16.28 -25.05
C LYS A 540 -0.63 -16.13 -23.66
N LEU A 541 0.60 -15.59 -23.54
CA LEU A 541 1.23 -15.30 -22.25
C LEU A 541 0.64 -14.04 -21.61
N TRP A 542 0.31 -13.02 -22.41
CA TRP A 542 -0.39 -11.84 -21.91
C TRP A 542 -1.81 -12.18 -21.46
N ASN A 543 -2.54 -12.97 -22.26
CA ASN A 543 -3.88 -13.44 -21.91
C ASN A 543 -3.86 -14.28 -20.62
N ALA A 544 -2.84 -15.12 -20.40
CA ALA A 544 -2.67 -15.84 -19.14
C ALA A 544 -2.42 -14.89 -17.96
N ALA A 545 -1.60 -13.84 -18.12
CA ALA A 545 -1.39 -12.84 -17.07
C ALA A 545 -2.69 -12.10 -16.69
N GLN A 546 -3.45 -11.66 -17.69
CA GLN A 546 -4.77 -11.06 -17.49
C GLN A 546 -5.74 -12.01 -16.77
N LEU A 547 -5.81 -13.28 -17.20
CA LEU A 547 -6.75 -14.25 -16.63
C LEU A 547 -6.34 -14.72 -15.23
N GLU A 548 -5.05 -14.71 -14.89
CA GLU A 548 -4.57 -14.86 -13.52
C GLU A 548 -5.11 -13.72 -12.63
N MET A 549 -4.96 -12.46 -13.06
CA MET A 549 -5.51 -11.31 -12.35
C MET A 549 -7.04 -11.38 -12.19
N VAL A 550 -7.78 -11.66 -13.27
CA VAL A 550 -9.26 -11.71 -13.23
C VAL A 550 -9.77 -12.83 -12.30
N TYR A 551 -9.29 -14.06 -12.45
CA TYR A 551 -9.85 -15.24 -11.76
C TYR A 551 -9.16 -15.66 -10.46
N TYR A 552 -7.91 -15.25 -10.23
CA TYR A 552 -7.19 -15.46 -8.97
C TYR A 552 -7.15 -14.20 -8.10
N GLY A 553 -7.33 -13.01 -8.68
CA GLY A 553 -7.27 -11.73 -7.97
C GLY A 553 -5.87 -11.35 -7.49
N LYS A 554 -4.82 -12.03 -7.98
CA LYS A 554 -3.44 -11.77 -7.58
C LYS A 554 -2.41 -12.21 -8.63
N MET A 555 -2.14 -11.38 -9.63
CA MET A 555 -1.15 -11.72 -10.69
C MET A 555 0.26 -11.94 -10.11
N HIS A 556 1.06 -12.79 -10.77
CA HIS A 556 2.47 -12.98 -10.45
C HIS A 556 3.28 -11.71 -10.75
N GLY A 557 4.12 -11.26 -9.81
CA GLY A 557 4.80 -9.95 -9.90
C GLY A 557 5.67 -9.75 -11.14
N PHE A 558 6.33 -10.81 -11.64
CA PHE A 558 7.05 -10.74 -12.92
C PHE A 558 6.11 -10.51 -14.12
N MET A 559 4.88 -11.04 -14.06
CA MET A 559 3.90 -10.88 -15.13
C MET A 559 3.24 -9.50 -15.13
N ARG A 560 3.05 -8.84 -13.97
CA ARG A 560 2.59 -7.43 -13.95
C ARG A 560 3.49 -6.52 -14.79
N MET A 561 4.81 -6.69 -14.67
CA MET A 561 5.80 -5.98 -15.49
C MET A 561 5.66 -6.26 -17.00
N TYR A 562 5.38 -7.51 -17.38
CA TYR A 562 5.16 -7.88 -18.79
C TYR A 562 3.86 -7.29 -19.31
N TRP A 563 2.79 -7.48 -18.53
CA TRP A 563 1.42 -7.13 -18.82
C TRP A 563 1.24 -5.63 -19.09
N ALA A 564 1.66 -4.77 -18.16
CA ALA A 564 1.54 -3.32 -18.32
C ALA A 564 2.41 -2.76 -19.45
N LYS A 565 3.58 -3.38 -19.72
CA LYS A 565 4.43 -3.02 -20.87
C LYS A 565 3.81 -3.38 -22.21
N LYS A 566 3.02 -4.45 -22.28
CA LYS A 566 2.26 -4.81 -23.49
C LYS A 566 1.03 -3.93 -23.71
N ILE A 567 0.41 -3.42 -22.65
CA ILE A 567 -0.63 -2.39 -22.80
C ILE A 567 -0.05 -1.16 -23.52
N LEU A 568 1.13 -0.65 -23.11
CA LEU A 568 1.83 0.43 -23.84
C LEU A 568 2.16 0.10 -25.31
N GLU A 569 2.42 -1.16 -25.65
CA GLU A 569 2.71 -1.59 -27.02
C GLU A 569 1.46 -1.65 -27.91
N TRP A 570 0.27 -1.79 -27.30
CA TRP A 570 -0.99 -2.11 -27.99
C TRP A 570 -2.15 -1.13 -27.69
N THR A 571 -1.85 0.10 -27.24
CA THR A 571 -2.83 1.19 -27.13
C THR A 571 -2.40 2.42 -27.96
N GLU A 572 -3.37 3.31 -28.20
CA GLU A 572 -3.18 4.53 -29.00
C GLU A 572 -2.21 5.55 -28.38
N SER A 573 -2.10 5.59 -27.05
CA SER A 573 -1.25 6.55 -26.32
C SER A 573 -0.72 5.97 -25.00
N PRO A 574 0.40 6.49 -24.47
CA PRO A 574 0.89 6.11 -23.14
C PRO A 574 -0.04 6.57 -22.01
N GLU A 575 -0.81 7.65 -22.20
CA GLU A 575 -1.86 8.09 -21.28
C GLU A 575 -2.98 7.04 -21.18
N GLU A 576 -3.47 6.55 -22.33
CA GLU A 576 -4.50 5.51 -22.38
C GLU A 576 -3.95 4.17 -21.87
N ALA A 577 -2.68 3.86 -22.16
CA ALA A 577 -2.01 2.69 -21.61
C ALA A 577 -2.03 2.70 -20.08
N LEU A 578 -1.68 3.84 -19.49
CA LEU A 578 -1.61 4.02 -18.05
C LEU A 578 -3.01 4.02 -17.42
N ARG A 579 -4.01 4.64 -18.06
CA ARG A 579 -5.41 4.62 -17.64
C ARG A 579 -5.95 3.19 -17.56
N ILE A 580 -5.78 2.40 -18.64
CA ILE A 580 -6.23 1.00 -18.70
C ILE A 580 -5.47 0.14 -17.69
N ALA A 581 -4.15 0.32 -17.56
CA ALA A 581 -3.34 -0.46 -16.62
C ALA A 581 -3.71 -0.18 -15.16
N ILE A 582 -4.00 1.08 -14.80
CA ILE A 582 -4.49 1.43 -13.46
C ILE A 582 -5.90 0.87 -13.23
N TYR A 583 -6.82 1.06 -14.18
CA TYR A 583 -8.20 0.55 -14.08
C TYR A 583 -8.24 -0.97 -13.85
N LEU A 584 -7.55 -1.75 -14.67
CA LEU A 584 -7.57 -3.22 -14.58
C LEU A 584 -6.85 -3.73 -13.32
N ASN A 585 -5.78 -3.08 -12.87
CA ASN A 585 -5.14 -3.36 -11.59
C ASN A 585 -6.11 -3.10 -10.43
N ASP A 586 -6.72 -1.92 -10.38
CA ASP A 586 -7.56 -1.47 -9.27
C ASP A 586 -8.94 -2.15 -9.24
N LYS A 587 -9.41 -2.70 -10.37
CA LYS A 587 -10.65 -3.48 -10.49
C LYS A 587 -10.51 -4.96 -10.11
N TYR A 588 -9.33 -5.57 -10.27
CA TYR A 588 -9.18 -7.03 -10.12
C TYR A 588 -8.15 -7.49 -9.09
N GLU A 589 -7.06 -6.74 -8.87
CA GLU A 589 -6.01 -7.14 -7.93
C GLU A 589 -6.46 -6.86 -6.49
N LEU A 590 -6.44 -7.90 -5.66
CA LEU A 590 -6.75 -7.81 -4.23
C LEU A 590 -5.73 -6.95 -3.47
N ASP A 591 -4.59 -6.64 -4.09
CA ASP A 591 -3.56 -5.70 -3.63
C ASP A 591 -3.38 -4.47 -4.55
N GLY A 592 -4.38 -4.17 -5.40
CA GLY A 592 -4.50 -2.93 -6.17
C GLY A 592 -5.06 -1.75 -5.35
N ARG A 593 -5.31 -0.58 -5.98
CA ARG A 593 -5.69 0.68 -5.30
C ARG A 593 -4.66 1.10 -4.25
N ASP A 594 -3.39 0.86 -4.55
CA ASP A 594 -2.26 0.88 -3.62
C ASP A 594 -1.09 1.64 -4.23
N PRO A 595 -0.23 2.34 -3.45
CA PRO A 595 0.98 2.98 -3.97
C PRO A 595 1.86 2.05 -4.80
N ASN A 596 1.96 0.76 -4.44
CA ASN A 596 2.70 -0.25 -5.20
C ASN A 596 2.05 -0.55 -6.55
N GLY A 597 0.73 -0.44 -6.68
CA GLY A 597 -0.03 -0.57 -7.93
C GLY A 597 0.27 0.57 -8.89
N TYR A 598 0.04 1.83 -8.46
CA TYR A 598 0.33 3.02 -9.28
C TYR A 598 1.80 3.06 -9.71
N VAL A 599 2.73 2.79 -8.78
CA VAL A 599 4.17 2.78 -9.06
C VAL A 599 4.58 1.60 -9.94
N GLY A 600 3.92 0.45 -9.83
CA GLY A 600 4.12 -0.69 -10.74
C GLY A 600 3.70 -0.37 -12.19
N CYS A 601 2.57 0.30 -12.37
CA CYS A 601 2.11 0.77 -13.68
C CYS A 601 3.03 1.87 -14.24
N MET A 602 3.37 2.88 -13.43
CA MET A 602 4.27 3.97 -13.82
C MET A 602 5.71 3.50 -14.10
N TRP A 603 6.24 2.49 -13.38
CA TRP A 603 7.54 1.88 -13.70
C TRP A 603 7.47 1.14 -15.04
N SER A 604 6.35 0.46 -15.30
CA SER A 604 6.14 -0.34 -16.49
C SER A 604 5.98 0.52 -17.75
N ILE A 605 5.17 1.57 -17.68
CA ILE A 605 4.74 2.38 -18.83
C ILE A 605 5.57 3.66 -18.94
N CYS A 606 5.81 4.35 -17.82
CA CYS A 606 6.44 5.67 -17.78
C CYS A 606 7.88 5.66 -17.23
N GLY A 607 8.47 4.48 -16.97
CA GLY A 607 9.89 4.32 -16.65
C GLY A 607 10.36 4.95 -15.34
N ILE A 608 9.46 5.33 -14.42
CA ILE A 608 9.89 5.84 -13.10
C ILE A 608 10.72 4.78 -12.37
N HIS A 609 11.74 5.21 -11.61
CA HIS A 609 12.65 4.32 -10.88
C HIS A 609 13.45 3.32 -11.73
N ASP A 610 13.39 3.44 -13.06
CA ASP A 610 14.25 2.77 -14.03
C ASP A 610 15.18 3.79 -14.71
N GLN A 611 16.13 3.29 -15.49
CA GLN A 611 16.93 4.06 -16.43
C GLN A 611 16.32 4.03 -17.84
N GLY A 612 16.81 4.91 -18.71
CA GLY A 612 16.59 4.76 -20.15
C GLY A 612 17.27 3.51 -20.73
N TRP A 613 16.63 2.90 -21.71
CA TRP A 613 17.09 1.72 -22.45
C TRP A 613 17.34 2.06 -23.93
N LYS A 614 17.83 1.09 -24.72
CA LYS A 614 18.00 1.28 -26.17
C LYS A 614 16.66 1.65 -26.79
N GLU A 615 16.65 2.76 -27.53
CA GLU A 615 15.47 3.32 -28.18
C GLU A 615 14.84 2.36 -29.20
N ARG A 616 13.50 2.29 -29.19
CA ARG A 616 12.68 1.44 -30.08
C ARG A 616 11.39 2.18 -30.45
N PRO A 617 10.74 1.84 -31.59
CA PRO A 617 9.42 2.36 -31.88
C PRO A 617 8.39 2.10 -30.76
N VAL A 618 7.42 3.00 -30.64
CA VAL A 618 6.36 3.08 -29.61
C VAL A 618 6.88 3.31 -28.17
N PHE A 619 7.84 2.51 -27.71
CA PHE A 619 8.41 2.59 -26.35
C PHE A 619 9.37 3.77 -26.15
N GLY A 620 9.98 4.27 -27.23
CA GLY A 620 11.19 5.07 -27.12
C GLY A 620 12.24 4.36 -26.26
N LYS A 621 12.69 5.03 -25.20
CA LYS A 621 13.69 4.55 -24.23
C LYS A 621 13.10 3.81 -23.02
N ILE A 622 11.79 3.57 -22.95
CA ILE A 622 11.17 2.76 -21.89
C ILE A 622 11.66 1.30 -21.98
N ARG A 623 11.92 0.64 -20.84
CA ARG A 623 12.40 -0.76 -20.84
C ARG A 623 11.43 -1.68 -21.55
N TYR A 624 11.88 -2.30 -22.64
CA TYR A 624 11.11 -3.27 -23.43
C TYR A 624 11.09 -4.68 -22.82
N MET A 625 9.98 -5.40 -22.99
CA MET A 625 9.83 -6.83 -22.67
C MET A 625 9.05 -7.57 -23.77
N ASN A 626 9.48 -8.79 -24.12
CA ASN A 626 8.81 -9.61 -25.15
C ASN A 626 8.74 -11.10 -24.80
N PHE A 627 7.81 -11.78 -25.48
CA PHE A 627 7.49 -13.20 -25.32
C PHE A 627 8.73 -14.11 -25.38
N ASN A 628 9.59 -13.91 -26.40
CA ASN A 628 10.83 -14.67 -26.54
C ASN A 628 11.85 -14.38 -25.41
N GLY A 629 11.83 -13.18 -24.83
CA GLY A 629 12.58 -12.84 -23.62
C GLY A 629 12.04 -13.50 -22.35
N CYS A 630 10.75 -13.85 -22.31
CA CYS A 630 10.13 -14.62 -21.24
C CYS A 630 10.41 -16.12 -21.40
N LYS A 631 10.31 -16.68 -22.61
CA LYS A 631 10.68 -18.08 -22.91
C LYS A 631 12.14 -18.42 -22.57
N ARG A 632 13.06 -17.44 -22.55
CA ARG A 632 14.45 -17.62 -22.08
C ARG A 632 14.64 -17.51 -20.56
N LYS A 633 13.58 -17.24 -19.79
CA LYS A 633 13.65 -17.02 -18.32
C LYS A 633 12.86 -18.05 -17.51
N PHE A 634 11.73 -18.53 -18.02
CA PHE A 634 10.87 -19.48 -17.33
C PHE A 634 10.04 -20.32 -18.30
N ASN A 635 9.39 -21.37 -17.77
CA ASN A 635 8.46 -22.20 -18.54
C ASN A 635 7.15 -21.44 -18.82
N VAL A 636 7.14 -20.67 -19.91
CA VAL A 636 5.97 -19.90 -20.38
C VAL A 636 4.76 -20.80 -20.61
N ASP A 637 4.94 -21.93 -21.28
CA ASP A 637 3.83 -22.80 -21.66
C ASP A 637 3.24 -23.52 -20.41
N GLY A 638 4.09 -23.83 -19.43
CA GLY A 638 3.67 -24.31 -18.10
C GLY A 638 2.93 -23.27 -17.26
N TYR A 639 3.33 -22.00 -17.29
CA TYR A 639 2.56 -20.92 -16.65
C TYR A 639 1.17 -20.76 -17.30
N ILE A 640 1.10 -20.73 -18.63
CA ILE A 640 -0.18 -20.66 -19.36
C ILE A 640 -1.08 -21.85 -19.02
N MET A 641 -0.52 -23.07 -18.92
CA MET A 641 -1.26 -24.26 -18.48
C MET A 641 -1.81 -24.12 -17.06
N ASN A 642 -0.97 -23.69 -16.11
CA ASN A 642 -1.36 -23.52 -14.70
C ASN A 642 -2.50 -22.50 -14.55
N VAL A 643 -2.42 -21.36 -15.25
CA VAL A 643 -3.50 -20.37 -15.27
C VAL A 643 -4.77 -20.96 -15.87
N ASN A 644 -4.71 -21.63 -17.01
CA ASN A 644 -5.89 -22.22 -17.64
C ASN A 644 -6.60 -23.25 -16.74
N GLN A 645 -5.84 -24.06 -15.99
CA GLN A 645 -6.38 -24.98 -14.99
C GLN A 645 -7.05 -24.25 -13.82
N MET A 646 -6.42 -23.19 -13.31
CA MET A 646 -7.00 -22.32 -12.25
C MET A 646 -8.31 -21.67 -12.73
N VAL A 647 -8.30 -21.04 -13.91
CA VAL A 647 -9.48 -20.40 -14.52
C VAL A 647 -10.63 -21.41 -14.70
N ALA A 648 -10.32 -22.63 -15.17
CA ALA A 648 -11.32 -23.69 -15.32
C ALA A 648 -11.92 -24.10 -13.97
N LYS A 649 -11.09 -24.24 -12.92
CA LYS A 649 -11.55 -24.54 -11.55
C LYS A 649 -12.44 -23.42 -11.00
N THR A 650 -12.01 -22.16 -11.07
CA THR A 650 -12.79 -21.01 -10.56
C THR A 650 -14.12 -20.88 -11.33
N LYS A 651 -14.12 -21.03 -12.66
CA LYS A 651 -15.35 -21.02 -13.47
C LYS A 651 -16.31 -22.17 -13.13
N LYS A 652 -15.79 -23.33 -12.72
CA LYS A 652 -16.63 -24.44 -12.22
C LYS A 652 -17.26 -24.07 -10.86
N GLN A 653 -16.45 -23.62 -9.90
CA GLN A 653 -16.93 -23.26 -8.56
C GLN A 653 -17.98 -22.14 -8.58
N LEU A 654 -17.80 -21.11 -9.43
CA LEU A 654 -18.78 -20.03 -9.58
C LEU A 654 -20.13 -20.52 -10.13
N LYS A 655 -20.13 -21.51 -11.04
CA LYS A 655 -21.38 -22.13 -11.52
C LYS A 655 -22.06 -22.94 -10.42
N GLU A 656 -21.31 -23.77 -9.70
CA GLU A 656 -21.84 -24.64 -8.64
C GLU A 656 -22.46 -23.82 -7.50
N GLY A 657 -21.79 -22.74 -7.07
CA GLY A 657 -22.32 -21.80 -6.07
C GLY A 657 -23.57 -21.03 -6.55
N SER A 658 -23.68 -20.73 -7.84
CA SER A 658 -24.89 -20.11 -8.41
C SER A 658 -26.10 -21.04 -8.42
N THR A 659 -25.88 -22.35 -8.62
CA THR A 659 -26.98 -23.34 -8.62
C THR A 659 -27.54 -23.64 -7.23
N THR A 660 -26.77 -23.43 -6.16
CA THR A 660 -27.24 -23.55 -4.77
C THR A 660 -28.03 -22.33 -4.27
N ALA A 661 -28.03 -21.22 -5.01
CA ALA A 661 -28.65 -19.95 -4.61
C ALA A 661 -30.04 -19.70 -5.26
N ALA A 662 -30.76 -20.75 -5.64
CA ALA A 662 -32.11 -20.62 -6.19
C ALA A 662 -33.10 -20.16 -5.09
N PRO A 663 -33.87 -19.09 -5.28
CA PRO A 663 -34.77 -18.58 -4.25
C PRO A 663 -35.92 -19.56 -4.00
N SER A 664 -36.21 -19.82 -2.72
CA SER A 664 -37.43 -20.52 -2.31
C SER A 664 -38.66 -19.74 -2.80
N LYS A 665 -39.60 -20.45 -3.42
CA LYS A 665 -40.83 -19.83 -3.95
C LYS A 665 -41.56 -19.06 -2.83
N PRO A 666 -42.04 -17.83 -3.07
CA PRO A 666 -42.85 -17.12 -2.09
C PRO A 666 -44.14 -17.91 -1.84
N VAL A 667 -44.43 -18.17 -0.58
CA VAL A 667 -45.72 -18.74 -0.17
C VAL A 667 -46.80 -17.67 -0.39
N ALA A 668 -47.84 -18.01 -1.15
CA ALA A 668 -48.93 -17.07 -1.44
C ALA A 668 -49.78 -16.82 -0.18
N GLY A 669 -49.43 -15.79 0.57
CA GLY A 669 -50.28 -15.26 1.65
C GLY A 669 -51.60 -14.74 1.07
N LYS A 670 -52.72 -15.17 1.66
CA LYS A 670 -54.03 -14.63 1.29
C LYS A 670 -54.15 -13.17 1.73
N SER A 671 -54.73 -12.36 0.86
CA SER A 671 -55.17 -11.00 1.22
C SER A 671 -56.52 -11.06 1.91
N ASP A 672 -56.54 -10.97 3.24
CA ASP A 672 -57.73 -10.58 3.98
C ASP A 672 -57.74 -9.05 4.15
N LYS A 673 -58.93 -8.45 4.04
CA LYS A 673 -59.13 -6.99 4.05
C LYS A 673 -59.47 -6.51 5.45
N LEU A 674 -58.82 -5.42 5.89
CA LEU A 674 -59.46 -4.18 6.35
C LEU A 674 -58.43 -3.06 6.48
#